data_AF-A0A1V6C1Z4-F1
#
_entry.id   AF-A0A1V6C1Z4-F1
#
_cell.length_a   1.000
_cell.length_b   1.000
_cell.length_c   1.000
_cell.angle_alpha   90.00
_cell.angle_beta   90.00
_cell.angle_gamma   90.00
#
_symmetry.space_group_name_H-M   'P 1'
#
loop_
_entity.id
_entity.type
_entity.pdbx_description
1 polymer ?
#
loop_
_entity_poly.entity_id
_entity_poly.type
_entity_poly.pdbx_seq_one_letter_code
_entity_poly.pdbx_strand_id
1 'polypeptide(L)'
;MKKVVLFLIAIFFPSYCFSANIKIDSEIISVPAYAGFVEISKISPDTMAMFKDMLPPTNNLHAVFVTASDSGKLLKSQSPELKRYLIVQTAKSLESVAFGARHFAELRTKIREEYESLFDQNKSKIDELAKNASQKLSNRISDKFEMKVGEMLPMSINSETAYHISLSSLTKFSTSTADENTDFISACTMSMVLLKGRVVYLNVFSTYNNLEDLKWTQSVAEKWTESTVRSNQNTQAGFGEIVPAGTRIDPEVKKVLSAEKKAYSTLGHPKSQGLNISVKYPSVWVAKEGQRPHIVQKFTGSSTGSIVPGCMIIIQELPSIGKIFLDGQMAEEIFAEGVKDYIPPGAVYIDGGTTKIDAEPGAWVKYYFEQETSGVKIGMYSLQYILFYKGSMFALQCSIAGSASEKLILEDAFSSYLPVFQNIGSSIYIPDKWNKEMSNTDVASSVMKDTYGENWLLTLLFSAILTWGIGLAPPFLIRFAIIKHPLSKPPALITVIFLWVFNFVFFTALGSESKTHAGLLLVAWASYAILRKGSAKYEAEQTRHREEENLKAEEHRRKEEERRRAEEESRRKKDRENEQKEKYNRERKSIKDEEYYQNILGLGSNFTVEDIKRRYRELVAKYHPDKVNHLGEKLKETAEREMKEINEAYEYFKKKYNFK
;
A
#
# COMPACT_ATOMS: atom_id res chain seq x y z
N MET A 1 50.25 -22.70 11.77
CA MET A 1 49.41 -21.67 12.43
C MET A 1 49.39 -20.28 11.76
N LYS A 2 50.22 -19.96 10.76
CA LYS A 2 50.18 -18.66 10.04
C LYS A 2 49.24 -18.59 8.80
N LYS A 3 48.60 -19.70 8.40
CA LYS A 3 47.64 -19.74 7.26
C LYS A 3 46.17 -19.67 7.68
N VAL A 4 45.85 -19.74 8.98
CA VAL A 4 44.47 -19.66 9.50
C VAL A 4 44.11 -18.23 9.93
N VAL A 5 45.11 -17.40 10.27
CA VAL A 5 44.90 -16.01 10.67
C VAL A 5 44.62 -15.08 9.47
N LEU A 6 45.09 -15.41 8.26
CA LEU A 6 44.70 -14.66 7.06
C LEU A 6 43.26 -14.95 6.60
N PHE A 7 42.70 -16.11 6.94
CA PHE A 7 41.32 -16.45 6.58
C PHE A 7 40.29 -15.84 7.55
N LEU A 8 40.69 -15.55 8.79
CA LEU A 8 39.83 -14.91 9.80
C LEU A 8 39.83 -13.37 9.73
N ILE A 9 40.79 -12.75 9.05
CA ILE A 9 40.79 -11.29 8.80
C ILE A 9 39.95 -10.93 7.56
N ALA A 10 39.60 -11.91 6.71
CA ALA A 10 38.70 -11.72 5.56
C ALA A 10 37.19 -11.78 5.91
N ILE A 11 36.84 -12.14 7.16
CA ILE A 11 35.45 -12.32 7.61
C ILE A 11 34.90 -11.05 8.32
N PHE A 12 35.72 -10.01 8.51
CA PHE A 12 35.34 -8.77 9.23
C PHE A 12 35.72 -7.47 8.50
N PHE A 13 35.91 -7.49 7.18
CA PHE A 13 35.74 -6.26 6.42
C PHE A 13 34.28 -6.19 6.00
N PRO A 14 33.47 -5.24 6.50
CA PRO A 14 32.21 -4.94 5.83
C PRO A 14 32.60 -4.67 4.38
N SER A 15 31.95 -5.36 3.44
CA SER A 15 32.05 -5.08 2.01
C SER A 15 32.21 -3.59 1.86
N TYR A 16 33.40 -3.11 1.48
CA TYR A 16 33.66 -1.69 1.37
C TYR A 16 32.69 -1.17 0.31
N CYS A 17 31.55 -0.68 0.77
CA CYS A 17 30.57 0.00 -0.02
C CYS A 17 31.21 1.35 -0.32
N PHE A 18 32.04 1.39 -1.36
CA PHE A 18 32.62 2.65 -1.83
C PHE A 18 31.47 3.48 -2.38
N SER A 19 30.87 4.30 -1.51
CA SER A 19 30.04 5.41 -1.95
C SER A 19 30.91 6.38 -2.72
N ALA A 20 30.49 6.74 -3.92
CA ALA A 20 31.03 7.88 -4.64
C ALA A 20 30.47 9.15 -4.00
N ASN A 21 31.34 10.00 -3.44
CA ASN A 21 30.93 11.33 -2.97
C ASN A 21 31.19 12.32 -4.11
N ILE A 22 30.12 12.73 -4.77
CA ILE A 22 30.17 13.64 -5.91
C ILE A 22 29.94 15.07 -5.41
N LYS A 23 30.74 16.02 -5.89
CA LYS A 23 30.58 17.44 -5.55
C LYS A 23 29.89 18.14 -6.72
N ILE A 24 28.72 18.71 -6.46
CA ILE A 24 27.95 19.50 -7.44
C ILE A 24 27.72 20.87 -6.82
N ASP A 25 28.38 21.88 -7.37
CA ASP A 25 28.43 23.23 -6.80
C ASP A 25 28.93 23.20 -5.32
N SER A 26 28.12 23.70 -4.38
CA SER A 26 28.41 23.66 -2.93
C SER A 26 28.02 22.35 -2.24
N GLU A 27 27.26 21.47 -2.90
CA GLU A 27 26.67 20.28 -2.29
C GLU A 27 27.53 19.03 -2.50
N ILE A 28 27.59 18.18 -1.48
CA ILE A 28 28.20 16.85 -1.56
C ILE A 28 27.07 15.82 -1.56
N ILE A 29 27.00 15.02 -2.62
CA ILE A 29 25.99 13.97 -2.80
C ILE A 29 26.68 12.60 -2.69
N SER A 30 26.16 11.75 -1.80
CA SER A 30 26.67 10.40 -1.58
C SER A 30 25.91 9.40 -2.47
N VAL A 31 26.61 8.77 -3.41
CA VAL A 31 26.04 7.75 -4.28
C VAL A 31 26.63 6.39 -3.89
N PRO A 32 25.89 5.55 -3.13
CA PRO A 32 26.38 4.24 -2.73
C PRO A 32 26.59 3.34 -3.94
N ALA A 33 27.59 2.46 -3.89
CA ALA A 33 27.74 1.40 -4.89
C ALA A 33 26.56 0.42 -4.80
N TYR A 34 26.02 0.00 -5.93
CA TYR A 34 25.06 -1.11 -5.95
C TYR A 34 25.78 -2.43 -5.63
N ALA A 35 25.08 -3.37 -4.98
CA ALA A 35 25.68 -4.65 -4.60
C ALA A 35 26.29 -5.38 -5.81
N GLY A 36 27.56 -5.79 -5.69
CA GLY A 36 28.31 -6.44 -6.77
C GLY A 36 28.98 -5.49 -7.76
N PHE A 37 28.87 -4.17 -7.55
CA PHE A 37 29.52 -3.14 -8.37
C PHE A 37 30.58 -2.38 -7.58
N VAL A 38 31.60 -1.88 -8.29
CA VAL A 38 32.75 -1.17 -7.72
C VAL A 38 32.99 0.11 -8.52
N GLU A 39 33.19 1.22 -7.82
CA GLU A 39 33.53 2.52 -8.41
C GLU A 39 34.99 2.50 -8.93
N ILE A 40 35.21 2.93 -10.17
CA ILE A 40 36.50 2.70 -10.86
C ILE A 40 37.42 3.91 -10.93
N SER A 41 37.02 5.11 -10.49
CA SER A 41 37.87 6.31 -10.59
C SER A 41 39.23 6.15 -9.90
N LYS A 42 39.28 5.37 -8.81
CA LYS A 42 40.52 5.03 -8.08
C LYS A 42 41.21 3.76 -8.58
N ILE A 43 40.57 2.99 -9.45
CA ILE A 43 41.07 1.70 -9.96
C ILE A 43 41.70 1.88 -11.33
N SER A 44 41.02 2.55 -12.25
CA SER A 44 41.48 2.75 -13.62
C SER A 44 41.10 4.14 -14.12
N PRO A 45 41.98 5.15 -13.90
CA PRO A 45 41.80 6.50 -14.44
C PRO A 45 41.65 6.51 -15.97
N ASP A 46 42.33 5.61 -16.67
CA ASP A 46 42.24 5.51 -18.13
C ASP A 46 40.85 5.05 -18.59
N THR A 47 40.29 4.03 -17.95
CA THR A 47 38.91 3.59 -18.24
C THR A 47 37.90 4.68 -17.91
N MET A 48 38.09 5.39 -16.79
CA MET A 48 37.26 6.55 -16.44
C MET A 48 37.33 7.66 -17.50
N ALA A 49 38.51 7.91 -18.07
CA ALA A 49 38.70 8.87 -19.16
C ALA A 49 38.03 8.41 -20.46
N MET A 50 38.02 7.10 -20.77
CA MET A 50 37.27 6.56 -21.91
C MET A 50 35.77 6.82 -21.77
N PHE A 51 35.18 6.52 -20.60
CA PHE A 51 33.77 6.84 -20.35
C PHE A 51 33.49 8.34 -20.50
N LYS A 52 34.40 9.20 -20.01
CA LYS A 52 34.29 10.66 -20.15
C LYS A 52 34.30 11.10 -21.62
N ASP A 53 35.11 10.47 -22.46
CA ASP A 53 35.19 10.79 -23.89
C ASP A 53 33.96 10.31 -24.68
N MET A 54 33.27 9.27 -24.20
CA MET A 54 32.03 8.75 -24.78
C MET A 54 30.78 9.54 -24.38
N LEU A 55 30.88 10.42 -23.38
CA LEU A 55 29.75 11.23 -22.90
C LEU A 55 29.56 12.50 -23.71
N PRO A 56 28.30 12.98 -23.87
CA PRO A 56 28.05 14.29 -24.47
C PRO A 56 28.83 15.40 -23.75
N PRO A 57 29.40 16.37 -24.47
CA PRO A 57 30.17 17.46 -23.86
C PRO A 57 29.31 18.38 -22.99
N THR A 58 27.98 18.30 -23.12
CA THR A 58 26.99 18.99 -22.27
C THR A 58 26.89 18.40 -20.86
N ASN A 59 27.49 17.23 -20.63
CA ASN A 59 27.38 16.52 -19.37
C ASN A 59 28.73 16.44 -18.65
N ASN A 60 28.67 16.30 -17.33
CA ASN A 60 29.81 15.95 -16.49
C ASN A 60 29.65 14.52 -15.99
N LEU A 61 30.72 13.73 -16.15
CA LEU A 61 30.84 12.41 -15.55
C LEU A 61 31.34 12.54 -14.11
N HIS A 62 30.63 11.96 -13.16
CA HIS A 62 31.01 11.99 -11.75
C HIS A 62 31.52 10.66 -11.23
N ALA A 63 30.87 9.55 -11.61
CA ALA A 63 31.28 8.22 -11.18
C ALA A 63 30.88 7.16 -12.21
N VAL A 64 31.69 6.10 -12.28
CA VAL A 64 31.39 4.90 -13.05
C VAL A 64 31.55 3.70 -12.14
N PHE A 65 30.55 2.83 -12.14
CA PHE A 65 30.57 1.58 -11.41
C PHE A 65 30.53 0.41 -12.39
N VAL A 66 31.44 -0.54 -12.24
CA VAL A 66 31.49 -1.76 -13.05
C VAL A 66 31.31 -2.98 -12.16
N THR A 67 31.04 -4.13 -12.75
CA THR A 67 30.92 -5.37 -11.98
C THR A 67 32.22 -5.68 -11.22
N ALA A 68 32.11 -6.36 -10.08
CA ALA A 68 33.30 -6.80 -9.34
C ALA A 68 34.26 -7.63 -10.23
N SER A 69 33.72 -8.43 -11.15
CA SER A 69 34.50 -9.17 -12.15
C SER A 69 35.31 -8.24 -13.06
N ASP A 70 34.67 -7.23 -13.66
CA ASP A 70 35.33 -6.26 -14.53
C ASP A 70 36.36 -5.42 -13.77
N SER A 71 36.07 -5.03 -12.53
CA SER A 71 37.05 -4.33 -11.68
C SER A 71 38.30 -5.19 -11.41
N GLY A 72 38.12 -6.51 -11.24
CA GLY A 72 39.23 -7.45 -11.07
C GLY A 72 40.09 -7.61 -12.32
N LYS A 73 39.49 -7.49 -13.52
CA LYS A 73 40.22 -7.43 -14.79
C LYS A 73 40.99 -6.12 -14.92
N LEU A 74 40.34 -4.99 -14.64
CA LEU A 74 40.96 -3.66 -14.69
C LEU A 74 42.17 -3.54 -13.74
N LEU A 75 42.08 -4.10 -12.53
CA LEU A 75 43.20 -4.15 -11.58
C LEU A 75 44.40 -4.95 -12.09
N LYS A 76 44.17 -5.88 -13.02
CA LYS A 76 45.21 -6.67 -13.69
C LYS A 76 45.60 -6.08 -15.05
N SER A 77 45.17 -4.86 -15.35
CA SER A 77 45.36 -4.19 -16.64
C SER A 77 44.81 -5.00 -17.84
N GLN A 78 43.76 -5.79 -17.60
CA GLN A 78 43.05 -6.56 -18.61
C GLN A 78 41.79 -5.81 -19.08
N SER A 79 41.39 -6.04 -20.33
CA SER A 79 40.18 -5.44 -20.90
C SER A 79 38.91 -5.93 -20.18
N PRO A 80 38.04 -5.03 -19.71
CA PRO A 80 36.76 -5.39 -19.11
C PRO A 80 35.77 -5.83 -20.20
N GLU A 81 34.75 -6.62 -19.84
CA GLU A 81 33.66 -6.99 -20.76
C GLU A 81 32.59 -5.90 -20.85
N LEU A 82 32.38 -5.15 -19.76
CA LEU A 82 31.41 -4.06 -19.66
C LEU A 82 29.99 -4.44 -20.10
N LYS A 83 29.60 -5.70 -19.89
CA LYS A 83 28.22 -6.15 -20.14
C LYS A 83 27.19 -5.41 -19.28
N ARG A 84 27.59 -5.00 -18.06
CA ARG A 84 26.75 -4.24 -17.12
C ARG A 84 27.59 -3.20 -16.40
N TYR A 85 27.11 -1.97 -16.37
CA TYR A 85 27.79 -0.87 -15.70
C TYR A 85 26.79 0.24 -15.34
N LEU A 86 27.19 1.09 -14.40
CA LEU A 86 26.39 2.20 -13.90
C LEU A 86 27.15 3.51 -14.06
N ILE A 87 26.45 4.59 -14.41
CA ILE A 87 27.04 5.91 -14.61
C ILE A 87 26.27 6.96 -13.82
N VAL A 88 27.02 7.80 -13.11
CA VAL A 88 26.52 9.01 -12.45
C VAL A 88 26.97 10.22 -13.24
N GLN A 89 26.02 11.03 -13.70
CA GLN A 89 26.32 12.24 -14.48
C GLN A 89 25.35 13.38 -14.14
N THR A 90 25.70 14.59 -14.58
CA THR A 90 24.88 15.80 -14.49
C THR A 90 24.93 16.54 -15.83
N ALA A 91 23.88 17.31 -16.11
CA ALA A 91 23.92 18.26 -17.22
C ALA A 91 24.58 19.54 -16.73
N LYS A 92 25.62 20.02 -17.43
CA LYS A 92 26.39 21.21 -17.05
C LYS A 92 25.50 22.44 -16.88
N SER A 93 24.47 22.57 -17.72
CA SER A 93 23.50 23.67 -17.66
C SER A 93 22.64 23.67 -16.40
N LEU A 94 22.57 22.55 -15.67
CA LEU A 94 21.73 22.39 -14.49
C LEU A 94 22.53 22.41 -13.17
N GLU A 95 23.86 22.35 -13.20
CA GLU A 95 24.68 22.25 -11.98
C GLU A 95 24.60 23.50 -11.11
N SER A 96 24.54 24.68 -11.73
CA SER A 96 24.42 25.97 -11.03
C SER A 96 22.99 26.31 -10.63
N VAL A 97 21.99 25.54 -11.09
CA VAL A 97 20.57 25.80 -10.82
C VAL A 97 20.14 25.00 -9.59
N ALA A 98 19.59 25.70 -8.59
CA ALA A 98 18.96 25.06 -7.44
C ALA A 98 17.48 24.79 -7.74
N PHE A 99 17.08 23.52 -7.75
CA PHE A 99 15.72 23.10 -8.03
C PHE A 99 14.90 22.92 -6.74
N GLY A 100 13.72 23.54 -6.71
CA GLY A 100 12.65 23.18 -5.79
C GLY A 100 11.75 22.08 -6.37
N ALA A 101 10.92 21.46 -5.52
CA ALA A 101 10.03 20.37 -5.94
C ALA A 101 9.10 20.75 -7.10
N ARG A 102 8.60 21.99 -7.12
CA ARG A 102 7.72 22.50 -8.19
C ARG A 102 8.44 22.62 -9.54
N HIS A 103 9.58 23.30 -9.59
CA HIS A 103 10.37 23.44 -10.82
C HIS A 103 10.84 22.08 -11.35
N PHE A 104 11.13 21.14 -10.45
CA PHE A 104 11.47 19.78 -10.85
C PHE A 104 10.25 19.00 -11.38
N ALA A 105 9.05 19.23 -10.84
CA ALA A 105 7.81 18.67 -11.41
C ALA A 105 7.57 19.17 -12.84
N GLU A 106 7.79 20.47 -13.10
CA GLU A 106 7.73 21.03 -14.46
C GLU A 106 8.74 20.36 -15.40
N LEU A 107 9.98 20.17 -14.94
CA LEU A 107 11.02 19.47 -15.71
C LEU A 107 10.63 18.02 -16.02
N ARG A 108 10.08 17.28 -15.04
CA ARG A 108 9.59 15.91 -15.25
C ARG A 108 8.46 15.86 -16.27
N THR A 109 7.51 16.79 -16.21
CA THR A 109 6.42 16.88 -17.18
C THR A 109 6.94 17.10 -18.59
N LYS A 110 7.86 18.06 -18.78
CA LYS A 110 8.47 18.33 -20.07
C LYS A 110 9.22 17.10 -20.61
N ILE A 111 9.98 16.41 -19.76
CA ILE A 111 10.69 15.19 -20.14
C ILE A 111 9.71 14.11 -20.57
N ARG A 112 8.63 13.89 -19.82
CA ARG A 112 7.59 12.92 -20.19
C ARG A 112 7.00 13.20 -21.56
N GLU A 113 6.65 14.45 -21.84
CA GLU A 113 6.04 14.87 -23.10
C GLU A 113 6.99 14.74 -24.28
N GLU A 114 8.27 15.08 -24.09
CA GLU A 114 9.25 15.10 -25.17
C GLU A 114 9.97 13.76 -25.37
N TYR A 115 10.01 12.86 -24.36
CA TYR A 115 10.89 11.68 -24.30
C TYR A 115 10.92 10.86 -25.59
N GLU A 116 9.75 10.54 -26.13
CA GLU A 116 9.64 9.70 -27.33
C GLU A 116 10.17 10.38 -28.59
N SER A 117 10.08 11.71 -28.65
CA SER A 117 10.48 12.53 -29.81
C SER A 117 11.91 13.05 -29.71
N LEU A 118 12.51 13.05 -28.51
CA LEU A 118 13.84 13.61 -28.26
C LEU A 118 14.93 12.96 -29.11
N PHE A 119 14.86 11.64 -29.32
CA PHE A 119 15.85 10.94 -30.13
C PHE A 119 15.76 11.34 -31.60
N ASP A 120 14.57 11.28 -32.17
CA ASP A 120 14.34 11.58 -33.59
C ASP A 120 14.66 13.05 -33.92
N GLN A 121 14.27 13.98 -33.04
CA GLN A 121 14.56 15.41 -33.19
C GLN A 121 16.06 15.74 -33.08
N ASN A 122 16.85 14.89 -32.41
CA ASN A 122 18.27 15.13 -32.18
C ASN A 122 19.19 14.12 -32.90
N LYS A 123 18.67 13.30 -33.83
CA LYS A 123 19.45 12.26 -34.52
C LYS A 123 20.76 12.77 -35.12
N SER A 124 20.72 13.90 -35.83
CA SER A 124 21.93 14.51 -36.43
C SER A 124 22.98 14.90 -35.38
N LYS A 125 22.55 15.43 -34.23
CA LYS A 125 23.45 15.75 -33.11
C LYS A 125 24.00 14.48 -32.48
N ILE A 126 23.20 13.43 -32.35
CA ILE A 126 23.63 12.13 -31.82
C ILE A 126 24.69 11.51 -32.72
N ASP A 127 24.49 11.56 -34.04
CA ASP A 127 25.48 11.09 -35.03
C ASP A 127 26.80 11.88 -34.94
N GLU A 128 26.72 13.20 -34.80
CA GLU A 128 27.89 14.05 -34.60
C GLU A 128 28.64 13.72 -33.29
N LEU A 129 27.89 13.52 -32.19
CA LEU A 129 28.45 13.09 -30.91
C LEU A 129 29.14 11.73 -31.01
N ALA A 130 28.53 10.76 -31.70
CA ALA A 130 29.10 9.44 -31.93
C ALA A 130 30.40 9.51 -32.74
N LYS A 131 30.43 10.34 -33.78
CA LYS A 131 31.64 10.60 -34.57
C LYS A 131 32.76 11.23 -33.73
N ASN A 132 32.43 12.22 -32.91
CA ASN A 132 33.38 12.89 -32.03
C ASN A 132 33.94 11.94 -30.96
N ALA A 133 33.09 11.09 -30.37
CA ALA A 133 33.51 10.05 -29.43
C ALA A 133 34.43 9.02 -30.10
N SER A 134 34.09 8.59 -31.33
CA SER A 134 34.90 7.66 -32.13
C SER A 134 36.31 8.19 -32.38
N GLN A 135 36.43 9.47 -32.77
CA GLN A 135 37.71 10.11 -33.01
C GLN A 135 38.56 10.20 -31.73
N LYS A 136 37.95 10.61 -30.61
CA LYS A 136 38.64 10.70 -29.32
C LYS A 136 39.12 9.32 -28.85
N LEU A 137 38.28 8.30 -28.97
CA LEU A 137 38.62 6.97 -28.52
C LEU A 137 39.69 6.35 -29.41
N SER A 138 39.60 6.49 -30.74
CA SER A 138 40.64 6.04 -31.68
C SER A 138 42.01 6.60 -31.33
N ASN A 139 42.08 7.91 -31.06
CA ASN A 139 43.33 8.57 -30.66
C ASN A 139 43.85 8.04 -29.32
N ARG A 140 42.96 7.71 -28.37
CA ARG A 140 43.33 7.21 -27.04
C ARG A 140 43.86 5.79 -27.08
N ILE A 141 43.21 4.90 -27.83
CA ILE A 141 43.62 3.49 -27.94
C ILE A 141 44.71 3.29 -29.01
N SER A 142 45.04 4.33 -29.77
CA SER A 142 46.00 4.28 -30.89
C SER A 142 45.66 3.20 -31.92
N ASP A 143 44.37 2.97 -32.12
CA ASP A 143 43.80 1.99 -33.04
C ASP A 143 42.52 2.56 -33.66
N LYS A 144 42.12 2.05 -34.82
CA LYS A 144 40.91 2.51 -35.50
C LYS A 144 39.69 2.03 -34.71
N PHE A 145 38.88 2.97 -34.24
CA PHE A 145 37.59 2.69 -33.62
C PHE A 145 36.51 3.64 -34.15
N GLU A 146 35.47 3.07 -34.75
CA GLU A 146 34.27 3.81 -35.14
C GLU A 146 33.06 3.25 -34.40
N MET A 147 32.22 4.13 -33.85
CA MET A 147 30.94 3.80 -33.25
C MET A 147 29.83 4.60 -33.92
N LYS A 148 28.75 3.90 -34.27
CA LYS A 148 27.50 4.50 -34.76
C LYS A 148 26.37 4.16 -33.81
N VAL A 149 25.53 5.15 -33.54
CA VAL A 149 24.28 4.96 -32.81
C VAL A 149 23.19 4.71 -33.84
N GLY A 150 22.60 3.52 -33.78
CA GLY A 150 21.50 3.11 -34.63
C GLY A 150 20.16 3.63 -34.10
N GLU A 151 19.11 2.80 -34.23
CA GLU A 151 17.80 3.15 -33.70
C GLU A 151 17.77 3.06 -32.17
N MET A 152 17.03 3.99 -31.56
CA MET A 152 16.67 3.97 -30.15
C MET A 152 15.17 3.75 -30.02
N LEU A 153 14.81 2.72 -29.25
CA LEU A 153 13.45 2.42 -28.87
C LEU A 153 13.22 2.90 -27.44
N PRO A 154 12.57 4.05 -27.23
CA PRO A 154 12.15 4.49 -25.89
C PRO A 154 11.04 3.57 -25.37
N MET A 155 11.11 3.21 -24.09
CA MET A 155 10.08 2.45 -23.37
C MET A 155 9.19 3.40 -22.56
N SER A 156 8.14 2.88 -21.93
CA SER A 156 7.32 3.64 -20.98
C SER A 156 8.13 4.08 -19.75
N ILE A 157 7.60 5.07 -19.02
CA ILE A 157 8.12 5.46 -17.70
C ILE A 157 8.11 4.23 -16.78
N ASN A 158 9.24 4.00 -16.10
CA ASN A 158 9.43 2.85 -15.22
C ASN A 158 8.99 3.11 -13.78
N SER A 159 9.39 4.26 -13.24
CA SER A 159 9.03 4.68 -11.89
C SER A 159 9.07 6.20 -11.79
N GLU A 160 8.23 6.77 -10.94
CA GLU A 160 8.18 8.20 -10.74
C GLU A 160 7.76 8.56 -9.32
N THR A 161 8.43 9.56 -8.74
CA THR A 161 8.07 10.19 -7.46
C THR A 161 8.25 11.69 -7.58
N ALA A 162 7.85 12.47 -6.56
CA ALA A 162 8.10 13.91 -6.52
C ALA A 162 9.57 14.32 -6.80
N TYR A 163 10.54 13.43 -6.58
CA TYR A 163 11.98 13.70 -6.69
C TYR A 163 12.69 12.85 -7.73
N HIS A 164 12.03 11.94 -8.45
CA HIS A 164 12.67 11.27 -9.58
C HIS A 164 11.71 10.86 -10.67
N ILE A 165 12.26 10.66 -11.87
CA ILE A 165 11.61 10.00 -13.00
C ILE A 165 12.61 9.03 -13.63
N SER A 166 12.17 7.79 -13.86
CA SER A 166 12.99 6.74 -14.48
C SER A 166 12.44 6.34 -15.84
N LEU A 167 13.30 6.33 -16.85
CA LEU A 167 12.97 6.08 -18.25
C LEU A 167 13.89 5.00 -18.80
N SER A 168 13.35 4.04 -19.53
CA SER A 168 14.15 2.99 -20.16
C SER A 168 14.18 3.09 -21.67
N SER A 169 15.26 2.63 -22.27
CA SER A 169 15.40 2.55 -23.72
C SER A 169 16.24 1.34 -24.14
N LEU A 170 16.00 0.86 -25.36
CA LEU A 170 16.90 -0.02 -26.08
C LEU A 170 17.58 0.77 -27.19
N THR A 171 18.90 0.74 -27.27
CA THR A 171 19.65 1.45 -28.31
C THR A 171 20.57 0.49 -29.04
N LYS A 172 20.45 0.44 -30.37
CA LYS A 172 21.38 -0.33 -31.20
C LYS A 172 22.67 0.46 -31.40
N PHE A 173 23.80 -0.21 -31.22
CA PHE A 173 25.12 0.32 -31.52
C PHE A 173 25.80 -0.57 -32.55
N SER A 174 26.56 0.05 -33.45
CA SER A 174 27.45 -0.61 -34.39
C SER A 174 28.86 -0.09 -34.15
N THR A 175 29.78 -0.97 -33.79
CA THR A 175 31.20 -0.63 -33.60
C THR A 175 32.05 -1.33 -34.65
N SER A 176 33.08 -0.63 -35.12
CA SER A 176 34.04 -1.10 -36.10
C SER A 176 35.45 -0.86 -35.56
N THR A 177 36.23 -1.92 -35.46
CA THR A 177 37.68 -1.87 -35.21
C THR A 177 38.45 -2.17 -36.50
N ALA A 178 39.78 -2.21 -36.45
CA ALA A 178 40.60 -2.65 -37.58
C ALA A 178 40.28 -4.09 -38.02
N ASP A 179 39.87 -4.95 -37.08
CA ASP A 179 39.73 -6.39 -37.29
C ASP A 179 38.28 -6.88 -37.37
N GLU A 180 37.31 -6.17 -36.76
CA GLU A 180 35.95 -6.67 -36.62
C GLU A 180 34.89 -5.55 -36.64
N ASN A 181 33.72 -5.89 -37.20
CA ASN A 181 32.50 -5.08 -37.06
C ASN A 181 31.50 -5.83 -36.19
N THR A 182 31.07 -5.21 -35.09
CA THR A 182 30.15 -5.81 -34.14
C THR A 182 28.93 -4.92 -33.91
N ASP A 183 27.75 -5.51 -34.07
CA ASP A 183 26.47 -4.91 -33.69
C ASP A 183 26.04 -5.45 -32.31
N PHE A 184 25.60 -4.56 -31.43
CA PHE A 184 24.96 -4.96 -30.17
C PHE A 184 23.83 -4.00 -29.78
N ILE A 185 22.93 -4.47 -28.92
CA ILE A 185 21.86 -3.65 -28.35
C ILE A 185 22.19 -3.41 -26.89
N SER A 186 22.04 -2.17 -26.43
CA SER A 186 22.17 -1.79 -25.03
C SER A 186 20.80 -1.47 -24.45
N ALA A 187 20.45 -2.13 -23.35
CA ALA A 187 19.36 -1.70 -22.49
C ALA A 187 19.89 -0.65 -21.51
N CYS A 188 19.17 0.47 -21.42
CA CYS A 188 19.48 1.55 -20.48
C CYS A 188 18.23 1.87 -19.67
N THR A 189 18.38 2.06 -18.36
CA THR A 189 17.40 2.75 -17.52
C THR A 189 18.06 3.96 -16.88
N MET A 190 17.60 5.16 -17.23
CA MET A 190 18.05 6.42 -16.69
C MET A 190 17.05 6.93 -15.65
N SER A 191 17.52 7.17 -14.43
CA SER A 191 16.79 7.88 -13.39
C SER A 191 17.31 9.31 -13.26
N MET A 192 16.47 10.30 -13.55
CA MET A 192 16.72 11.70 -13.20
C MET A 192 16.21 11.92 -11.77
N VAL A 193 17.09 12.34 -10.86
CA VAL A 193 16.81 12.44 -9.42
C VAL A 193 17.16 13.83 -8.90
N LEU A 194 16.27 14.44 -8.11
CA LEU A 194 16.50 15.67 -7.38
C LEU A 194 17.06 15.36 -5.98
N LEU A 195 18.32 15.69 -5.75
CA LEU A 195 19.05 15.45 -4.50
C LEU A 195 19.67 16.76 -4.01
N LYS A 196 19.30 17.20 -2.79
CA LYS A 196 19.79 18.45 -2.19
C LYS A 196 19.67 19.67 -3.12
N GLY A 197 18.57 19.74 -3.89
CA GLY A 197 18.34 20.82 -4.86
C GLY A 197 19.10 20.68 -6.18
N ARG A 198 19.84 19.58 -6.41
CA ARG A 198 20.60 19.31 -7.63
C ARG A 198 20.01 18.16 -8.42
N VAL A 199 20.00 18.27 -9.74
CA VAL A 199 19.53 17.21 -10.65
C VAL A 199 20.70 16.30 -11.02
N VAL A 200 20.57 15.02 -10.68
CA VAL A 200 21.57 13.97 -10.93
C VAL A 200 20.95 12.88 -11.80
N TYR A 201 21.70 12.37 -12.77
CA TYR A 201 21.30 11.23 -13.57
C TYR A 201 22.03 9.98 -13.11
N LEU A 202 21.26 8.95 -12.73
CA LEU A 202 21.73 7.61 -12.42
C LEU A 202 21.36 6.70 -13.58
N ASN A 203 22.35 6.22 -14.33
CA ASN A 203 22.14 5.44 -15.54
C ASN A 203 22.60 4.01 -15.32
N VAL A 204 21.75 3.05 -15.68
CA VAL A 204 22.00 1.61 -15.54
C VAL A 204 22.02 1.00 -16.91
N PHE A 205 23.13 0.38 -17.29
CA PHE A 205 23.31 -0.23 -18.60
C PHE A 205 23.47 -1.74 -18.50
N SER A 206 22.90 -2.45 -19.47
CA SER A 206 23.15 -3.86 -19.74
C SER A 206 23.21 -4.11 -21.23
N THR A 207 24.14 -4.95 -21.70
CA THR A 207 23.99 -5.58 -23.03
C THR A 207 22.66 -6.32 -23.05
N TYR A 208 21.86 -6.09 -24.09
CA TYR A 208 20.53 -6.65 -24.23
C TYR A 208 20.58 -7.93 -25.07
N ASN A 209 20.39 -9.07 -24.42
CA ASN A 209 20.24 -10.35 -25.09
C ASN A 209 18.79 -10.79 -25.15
N ASN A 210 18.04 -10.46 -24.10
CA ASN A 210 16.64 -10.78 -23.91
C ASN A 210 15.98 -9.75 -22.95
N LEU A 211 14.68 -9.91 -22.74
CA LEU A 211 13.89 -9.03 -21.87
C LEU A 211 14.36 -9.00 -20.41
N GLU A 212 14.97 -10.06 -19.91
CA GLU A 212 15.46 -10.11 -18.52
C GLU A 212 16.56 -9.08 -18.29
N ASP A 213 17.36 -8.74 -19.31
CA ASP A 213 18.37 -7.69 -19.22
C ASP A 213 17.73 -6.31 -19.05
N LEU A 214 16.65 -6.01 -19.77
CA LEU A 214 15.89 -4.76 -19.61
C LEU A 214 15.18 -4.70 -18.24
N LYS A 215 14.56 -5.80 -17.81
CA LYS A 215 13.95 -5.85 -16.47
C LYS A 215 15.00 -5.72 -15.37
N TRP A 216 16.20 -6.24 -15.61
CA TRP A 216 17.32 -6.08 -14.70
C TRP A 216 17.75 -4.61 -14.61
N THR A 217 17.87 -3.87 -15.72
CA THR A 217 18.22 -2.43 -15.64
C THR A 217 17.17 -1.64 -14.87
N GLN A 218 15.89 -1.96 -15.08
CA GLN A 218 14.76 -1.32 -14.38
C GLN A 218 14.81 -1.56 -12.87
N SER A 219 14.93 -2.82 -12.45
CA SER A 219 14.97 -3.17 -11.02
C SER A 219 16.21 -2.63 -10.31
N VAL A 220 17.36 -2.61 -10.99
CA VAL A 220 18.58 -2.03 -10.44
C VAL A 220 18.46 -0.51 -10.34
N ALA A 221 17.92 0.16 -11.36
CA ALA A 221 17.73 1.61 -11.35
C ALA A 221 16.80 2.03 -10.20
N GLU A 222 15.69 1.32 -9.98
CA GLU A 222 14.77 1.57 -8.87
C GLU A 222 15.48 1.48 -7.51
N LYS A 223 16.05 0.31 -7.20
CA LYS A 223 16.73 0.07 -5.91
C LYS A 223 17.94 0.99 -5.70
N TRP A 224 18.69 1.28 -6.76
CA TRP A 224 19.86 2.14 -6.68
C TRP A 224 19.49 3.60 -6.49
N THR A 225 18.44 4.08 -7.17
CA THR A 225 17.85 5.40 -6.92
C THR A 225 17.37 5.51 -5.48
N GLU A 226 16.58 4.57 -4.99
CA GLU A 226 16.10 4.56 -3.60
C GLU A 226 17.24 4.61 -2.58
N SER A 227 18.26 3.76 -2.77
CA SER A 227 19.44 3.75 -1.90
C SER A 227 20.19 5.08 -1.94
N THR A 228 20.31 5.70 -3.12
CA THR A 228 21.00 6.99 -3.29
C THR A 228 20.20 8.11 -2.64
N VAL A 229 18.89 8.12 -2.84
CA VAL A 229 17.96 9.05 -2.21
C VAL A 229 18.07 8.94 -0.68
N ARG A 230 18.00 7.72 -0.14
CA ARG A 230 18.13 7.46 1.31
C ARG A 230 19.46 7.93 1.90
N SER A 231 20.59 7.70 1.23
CA SER A 231 21.91 8.15 1.68
C SER A 231 22.08 9.67 1.73
N ASN A 232 21.22 10.41 1.02
CA ASN A 232 21.26 11.87 0.97
C ASN A 232 20.13 12.55 1.75
N GLN A 233 19.28 11.77 2.41
CA GLN A 233 18.16 12.26 3.19
C GLN A 233 18.50 12.28 4.69
N ASN A 234 17.98 13.30 5.38
CA ASN A 234 17.89 13.30 6.84
C ASN A 234 16.77 12.33 7.27
N THR A 235 17.09 11.05 7.39
CA THR A 235 16.11 10.04 7.87
C THR A 235 16.12 9.99 9.41
N GLN A 236 14.93 9.89 10.02
CA GLN A 236 14.77 9.42 11.40
C GLN A 236 14.39 7.94 11.41
N ALA A 237 14.65 7.24 12.51
CA ALA A 237 14.13 5.90 12.72
C ALA A 237 12.59 5.95 12.68
N GLY A 238 11.96 5.08 11.90
CA GLY A 238 10.50 5.02 11.79
C GLY A 238 9.85 4.58 13.11
N PHE A 239 8.64 5.05 13.36
CA PHE A 239 7.84 4.72 14.55
C PHE A 239 6.59 3.92 14.13
N GLY A 240 6.71 2.59 14.07
CA GLY A 240 5.57 1.68 13.88
C GLY A 240 4.98 1.68 12.46
N GLU A 241 3.77 1.14 12.32
CA GLU A 241 3.10 0.91 11.01
C GLU A 241 2.59 2.20 10.34
N ILE A 242 2.34 3.26 11.14
CA ILE A 242 1.81 4.55 10.63
C ILE A 242 2.90 5.34 9.88
N VAL A 243 4.14 5.35 10.40
CA VAL A 243 5.29 6.03 9.80
C VAL A 243 6.33 4.99 9.39
N PRO A 244 6.42 4.67 8.08
CA PRO A 244 7.39 3.70 7.58
C PRO A 244 8.84 4.01 8.00
N ALA A 245 9.66 2.97 8.15
CA ALA A 245 11.08 3.16 8.43
C ALA A 245 11.78 3.86 7.26
N GLY A 246 12.50 4.95 7.57
CA GLY A 246 13.23 5.72 6.56
C GLY A 246 12.41 6.80 5.85
N THR A 247 11.22 7.16 6.35
CA THR A 247 10.45 8.31 5.86
C THR A 247 11.31 9.58 5.77
N ARG A 248 11.30 10.21 4.59
CA ARG A 248 11.94 11.51 4.34
C ARG A 248 11.23 12.60 5.14
N ILE A 249 11.99 13.44 5.84
CA ILE A 249 11.45 14.61 6.53
C ILE A 249 12.01 15.88 5.87
N ASP A 250 11.13 16.68 5.30
CA ASP A 250 11.46 17.99 4.77
C ASP A 250 11.99 18.92 5.88
N PRO A 251 13.02 19.75 5.62
CA PRO A 251 13.57 20.66 6.63
C PRO A 251 12.53 21.57 7.31
N GLU A 252 11.51 22.04 6.59
CA GLU A 252 10.45 22.85 7.19
C GLU A 252 9.58 22.02 8.14
N VAL A 253 9.30 20.76 7.78
CA VAL A 253 8.56 19.83 8.64
C VAL A 253 9.35 19.46 9.88
N LYS A 254 10.67 19.34 9.77
CA LYS A 254 11.56 19.10 10.92
C LYS A 254 11.44 20.23 11.95
N LYS A 255 11.33 21.50 11.52
CA LYS A 255 11.10 22.63 12.43
C LYS A 255 9.76 22.51 13.15
N VAL A 256 8.69 22.15 12.43
CA VAL A 256 7.36 21.92 13.01
C VAL A 256 7.38 20.78 14.02
N LEU A 257 8.07 19.68 13.70
CA LEU A 257 8.20 18.52 14.58
C LEU A 257 8.94 18.85 15.89
N SER A 258 9.93 19.74 15.83
CA SER A 258 10.70 20.22 16.97
C SER A 258 10.05 21.37 17.75
N ALA A 259 8.95 21.93 17.27
CA ALA A 259 8.30 23.06 17.91
C ALA A 259 7.69 22.67 19.26
N GLU A 260 7.58 23.64 20.17
CA GLU A 260 6.85 23.49 21.43
C GLU A 260 5.41 23.02 21.16
N LYS A 261 4.84 22.22 22.05
CA LYS A 261 3.49 21.66 21.90
C LYS A 261 2.50 22.40 22.81
N LYS A 262 1.36 22.82 22.27
CA LYS A 262 0.23 23.38 23.03
C LYS A 262 -0.86 22.34 23.19
N ALA A 263 -1.54 22.32 24.33
CA ALA A 263 -2.69 21.45 24.57
C ALA A 263 -4.00 22.19 24.24
N TYR A 264 -4.94 21.48 23.63
CA TYR A 264 -6.33 21.88 23.46
C TYR A 264 -7.23 20.88 24.17
N SER A 265 -8.34 21.32 24.74
CA SER A 265 -9.36 20.47 25.36
C SER A 265 -10.73 20.80 24.77
N THR A 266 -11.53 19.77 24.53
CA THR A 266 -12.93 19.90 24.06
C THR A 266 -13.91 20.15 25.21
N LEU A 267 -13.44 20.26 26.46
CA LEU A 267 -14.28 20.48 27.63
C LEU A 267 -15.13 21.74 27.48
N GLY A 268 -16.45 21.59 27.65
CA GLY A 268 -17.41 22.69 27.56
C GLY A 268 -17.72 23.19 26.15
N HIS A 269 -17.14 22.59 25.10
CA HIS A 269 -17.40 23.00 23.73
C HIS A 269 -18.79 22.49 23.26
N PRO A 270 -19.66 23.31 22.65
CA PRO A 270 -21.02 22.89 22.28
C PRO A 270 -21.03 21.72 21.29
N LYS A 271 -20.07 21.69 20.36
CA LYS A 271 -19.91 20.61 19.37
C LYS A 271 -19.25 19.34 19.94
N SER A 272 -18.77 19.34 21.19
CA SER A 272 -18.13 18.16 21.78
C SER A 272 -19.13 17.18 22.38
N GLN A 273 -20.41 17.54 22.46
CA GLN A 273 -21.48 16.64 22.92
C GLN A 273 -21.20 16.02 24.29
N GLY A 274 -20.52 16.76 25.18
CA GLY A 274 -20.14 16.30 26.51
C GLY A 274 -18.85 15.46 26.57
N LEU A 275 -18.21 15.17 25.43
CA LEU A 275 -16.90 14.54 25.41
C LEU A 275 -15.80 15.52 25.81
N ASN A 276 -15.01 15.13 26.83
CA ASN A 276 -13.79 15.79 27.22
C ASN A 276 -12.59 15.00 26.69
N ILE A 277 -11.96 15.51 25.63
CA ILE A 277 -10.77 14.94 25.01
C ILE A 277 -9.75 16.07 24.85
N SER A 278 -8.50 15.78 25.20
CA SER A 278 -7.39 16.69 25.02
C SER A 278 -6.44 16.18 23.94
N VAL A 279 -5.91 17.10 23.13
CA VAL A 279 -4.92 16.83 22.08
C VAL A 279 -3.83 17.89 22.15
N LYS A 280 -2.57 17.49 21.94
CA LYS A 280 -1.44 18.40 21.79
C LYS A 280 -1.13 18.64 20.32
N TYR A 281 -0.84 19.89 19.97
CA TYR A 281 -0.51 20.30 18.60
C TYR A 281 0.70 21.25 18.59
N PRO A 282 1.43 21.37 17.47
CA PRO A 282 2.57 22.29 17.37
C PRO A 282 2.15 23.74 17.65
N SER A 283 2.87 24.44 18.52
CA SER A 283 2.54 25.81 18.96
C SER A 283 2.57 26.84 17.83
N VAL A 284 3.31 26.52 16.77
CA VAL A 284 3.43 27.26 15.51
C VAL A 284 2.20 27.14 14.61
N TRP A 285 1.27 26.22 14.91
CA TRP A 285 -0.01 26.10 14.19
C TRP A 285 -1.07 26.99 14.83
N VAL A 286 -1.97 27.48 13.97
CA VAL A 286 -3.10 28.32 14.39
C VAL A 286 -4.29 27.43 14.70
N ALA A 287 -4.84 27.57 15.90
CA ALA A 287 -6.04 26.87 16.33
C ALA A 287 -7.27 27.78 16.15
N LYS A 288 -8.29 27.31 15.43
CA LYS A 288 -9.57 28.01 15.23
C LYS A 288 -10.74 27.05 15.36
N GLU A 289 -11.88 27.54 15.86
CA GLU A 289 -13.12 26.77 15.91
C GLU A 289 -13.59 26.39 14.49
N GLY A 290 -14.09 25.16 14.33
CA GLY A 290 -14.65 24.69 13.06
C GLY A 290 -16.00 25.33 12.74
N GLN A 291 -16.18 25.80 11.50
CA GLN A 291 -17.44 26.44 11.07
C GLN A 291 -18.55 25.44 10.71
N ARG A 292 -18.19 24.22 10.29
CA ARG A 292 -19.18 23.19 9.90
C ARG A 292 -19.69 22.41 11.12
N PRO A 293 -20.89 21.80 11.06
CA PRO A 293 -21.38 20.90 12.10
C PRO A 293 -20.34 19.80 12.40
N HIS A 294 -20.29 19.35 13.65
CA HIS A 294 -19.40 18.29 14.14
C HIS A 294 -17.91 18.61 14.16
N ILE A 295 -17.43 19.64 13.45
CA ILE A 295 -16.03 20.08 13.52
C ILE A 295 -15.84 20.96 14.74
N VAL A 296 -15.22 20.40 15.77
CA VAL A 296 -14.96 21.08 17.05
C VAL A 296 -13.86 22.12 16.85
N GLN A 297 -12.69 21.67 16.41
CA GLN A 297 -11.49 22.52 16.31
C GLN A 297 -10.69 22.19 15.06
N LYS A 298 -10.10 23.21 14.45
CA LYS A 298 -9.11 23.10 13.36
C LYS A 298 -7.77 23.65 13.82
N PHE A 299 -6.70 22.95 13.48
CA PHE A 299 -5.31 23.36 13.67
C PHE A 299 -4.68 23.46 12.27
N THR A 300 -4.18 24.63 11.90
CA THR A 300 -3.64 24.87 10.55
C THR A 300 -2.21 25.35 10.66
N GLY A 301 -1.29 24.67 9.98
CA GLY A 301 0.11 25.10 9.87
C GLY A 301 0.32 26.11 8.75
N SER A 302 1.51 26.70 8.73
CA SER A 302 1.90 27.61 7.66
C SER A 302 1.91 26.91 6.30
N SER A 303 1.38 27.59 5.28
CA SER A 303 1.42 27.09 3.91
C SER A 303 2.83 27.17 3.34
N THR A 304 3.29 26.11 2.67
CA THR A 304 4.54 26.10 1.90
C THR A 304 4.20 25.91 0.43
N GLY A 305 4.22 26.99 -0.35
CA GLY A 305 3.68 26.97 -1.72
C GLY A 305 2.17 26.71 -1.71
N SER A 306 1.71 25.72 -2.47
CA SER A 306 0.30 25.26 -2.54
C SER A 306 -0.09 24.28 -1.42
N ILE A 307 0.89 23.81 -0.62
CA ILE A 307 0.68 22.82 0.42
C ILE A 307 0.20 23.50 1.71
N VAL A 308 -0.92 23.03 2.24
CA VAL A 308 -1.49 23.46 3.51
C VAL A 308 -1.64 22.26 4.44
N PRO A 309 -0.81 22.15 5.50
CA PRO A 309 -0.99 21.15 6.54
C PRO A 309 -2.04 21.57 7.55
N GLY A 310 -2.84 20.62 8.01
CA GLY A 310 -3.75 20.87 9.12
C GLY A 310 -4.34 19.61 9.73
N CYS A 311 -4.84 19.73 10.95
CA CYS A 311 -5.63 18.70 11.61
C CYS A 311 -6.97 19.27 12.06
N MET A 312 -7.98 18.43 12.17
CA MET A 312 -9.27 18.79 12.73
C MET A 312 -9.84 17.70 13.61
N ILE A 313 -10.54 18.14 14.66
CA ILE A 313 -11.29 17.29 15.57
C ILE A 313 -12.74 17.28 15.10
N ILE A 314 -13.25 16.08 14.86
CA ILE A 314 -14.65 15.83 14.49
C ILE A 314 -15.27 15.01 15.62
N ILE A 315 -16.43 15.44 16.11
CA ILE A 315 -17.21 14.69 17.09
C ILE A 315 -18.64 14.55 16.59
N GLN A 316 -19.10 13.31 16.49
CA GLN A 316 -20.43 12.97 16.00
C GLN A 316 -21.08 11.91 16.86
N GLU A 317 -22.34 12.12 17.22
CA GLU A 317 -23.13 11.17 18.01
C GLU A 317 -23.47 9.92 17.19
N LEU A 318 -23.37 8.75 17.82
CA LEU A 318 -23.76 7.51 17.16
C LEU A 318 -25.29 7.36 17.15
N PRO A 319 -25.87 6.79 16.08
CA PRO A 319 -27.27 6.36 16.08
C PRO A 319 -27.56 5.40 17.25
N SER A 320 -28.82 5.31 17.69
CA SER A 320 -29.22 4.54 18.88
C SER A 320 -28.74 3.08 18.89
N ILE A 321 -28.68 2.44 17.72
CA ILE A 321 -28.12 1.08 17.55
C ILE A 321 -26.59 1.09 17.74
N GLY A 322 -25.88 2.08 17.18
CA GLY A 322 -24.43 2.23 17.32
C GLY A 322 -23.98 2.40 18.77
N LYS A 323 -24.77 3.08 19.61
CA LYS A 323 -24.48 3.21 21.05
C LYS A 323 -24.46 1.89 21.81
N ILE A 324 -25.14 0.85 21.30
CA ILE A 324 -25.23 -0.47 21.94
C ILE A 324 -24.05 -1.36 21.53
N PHE A 325 -23.58 -1.24 20.29
CA PHE A 325 -22.58 -2.14 19.70
C PHE A 325 -21.15 -1.61 19.69
N LEU A 326 -20.94 -0.30 19.89
CA LEU A 326 -19.64 0.36 19.66
C LEU A 326 -18.91 0.83 20.92
N ASP A 327 -19.33 0.42 22.13
CA ASP A 327 -18.54 0.63 23.36
C ASP A 327 -17.74 -0.65 23.73
N GLY A 328 -16.44 -0.50 23.96
CA GLY A 328 -15.57 -1.57 24.47
C GLY A 328 -15.11 -2.60 23.44
N GLN A 329 -15.12 -3.89 23.82
CA GLN A 329 -14.45 -4.99 23.07
C GLN A 329 -14.99 -5.21 21.65
N MET A 330 -16.27 -4.92 21.39
CA MET A 330 -16.86 -5.06 20.06
C MET A 330 -16.34 -4.03 19.05
N ALA A 331 -15.84 -2.87 19.51
CA ALA A 331 -15.25 -1.88 18.62
C ALA A 331 -13.96 -2.40 17.96
N GLU A 332 -13.18 -3.22 18.67
CA GLU A 332 -11.95 -3.82 18.14
C GLU A 332 -12.24 -4.79 16.98
N GLU A 333 -13.28 -5.63 17.12
CA GLU A 333 -13.74 -6.54 16.07
C GLU A 333 -14.28 -5.77 14.85
N ILE A 334 -15.09 -4.73 15.07
CA ILE A 334 -15.66 -3.92 13.99
C ILE A 334 -14.57 -3.17 13.21
N PHE A 335 -13.56 -2.61 13.89
CA PHE A 335 -12.45 -1.96 13.21
C PHE A 335 -11.60 -2.97 12.41
N ALA A 336 -11.42 -4.19 12.92
CA ALA A 336 -10.71 -5.25 12.20
C ALA A 336 -11.44 -5.69 10.93
N GLU A 337 -12.78 -5.66 10.92
CA GLU A 337 -13.59 -6.06 9.77
C GLU A 337 -13.78 -4.95 8.72
N GLY A 338 -13.69 -3.66 9.09
CA GLY A 338 -14.22 -2.58 8.24
C GLY A 338 -13.57 -1.20 8.33
N VAL A 339 -12.28 -1.05 8.67
CA VAL A 339 -11.64 0.28 8.76
C VAL A 339 -11.79 1.14 7.49
N LYS A 340 -11.89 0.50 6.32
CA LYS A 340 -12.08 1.16 5.01
C LYS A 340 -13.41 1.87 4.87
N ASP A 341 -14.44 1.48 5.63
CA ASP A 341 -15.78 2.06 5.56
C ASP A 341 -15.88 3.42 6.25
N TYR A 342 -14.83 3.82 6.98
CA TYR A 342 -14.77 5.09 7.71
C TYR A 342 -13.97 6.18 6.99
N ILE A 343 -13.72 6.02 5.69
CA ILE A 343 -13.20 7.08 4.83
C ILE A 343 -14.36 7.84 4.14
N PRO A 344 -14.16 9.11 3.75
CA PRO A 344 -15.18 9.86 3.03
C PRO A 344 -15.59 9.17 1.70
N PRO A 345 -16.85 9.29 1.27
CA PRO A 345 -17.28 8.78 -0.04
C PRO A 345 -16.43 9.37 -1.18
N GLY A 346 -15.98 8.52 -2.10
CA GLY A 346 -15.10 8.93 -3.21
C GLY A 346 -13.62 9.05 -2.84
N ALA A 347 -13.24 8.80 -1.58
CA ALA A 347 -11.84 8.71 -1.19
C ALA A 347 -11.22 7.39 -1.69
N VAL A 348 -9.96 7.47 -2.09
CA VAL A 348 -9.09 6.34 -2.42
C VAL A 348 -8.38 5.90 -1.14
N TYR A 349 -8.70 4.70 -0.67
CA TYR A 349 -8.00 4.08 0.46
C TYR A 349 -6.51 3.85 0.12
N ILE A 350 -5.62 4.21 1.05
CA ILE A 350 -4.18 3.99 0.92
C ILE A 350 -3.74 2.87 1.86
N ASP A 351 -4.02 3.01 3.15
CA ASP A 351 -3.51 2.13 4.22
C ASP A 351 -4.34 2.33 5.49
N GLY A 352 -4.29 1.42 6.45
CA GLY A 352 -5.07 1.52 7.69
C GLY A 352 -5.01 0.28 8.55
N GLY A 353 -5.31 0.44 9.83
CA GLY A 353 -5.28 -0.64 10.80
C GLY A 353 -5.89 -0.25 12.15
N THR A 354 -5.89 -1.22 13.06
CA THR A 354 -6.32 -1.03 14.44
C THR A 354 -5.19 -0.44 15.29
N THR A 355 -5.53 0.27 16.35
CA THR A 355 -4.58 0.81 17.33
C THR A 355 -5.26 0.98 18.69
N LYS A 356 -4.53 1.51 19.66
CA LYS A 356 -5.08 1.93 20.95
C LYS A 356 -4.90 3.43 21.13
N ILE A 357 -5.97 4.12 21.49
CA ILE A 357 -5.98 5.56 21.75
C ILE A 357 -6.30 5.75 23.22
N ASP A 358 -5.35 6.26 24.00
CA ASP A 358 -5.43 6.33 25.47
C ASP A 358 -5.90 5.00 26.11
N ALA A 359 -5.36 3.87 25.60
CA ALA A 359 -5.72 2.48 25.95
C ALA A 359 -7.15 2.01 25.61
N GLU A 360 -7.94 2.80 24.89
CA GLU A 360 -9.21 2.36 24.27
C GLU A 360 -8.98 1.80 22.86
N PRO A 361 -9.79 0.83 22.39
CA PRO A 361 -9.77 0.37 21.01
C PRO A 361 -10.03 1.53 20.04
N GLY A 362 -9.14 1.70 19.06
CA GLY A 362 -9.28 2.70 18.02
C GLY A 362 -8.77 2.19 16.69
N ALA A 363 -8.91 3.01 15.67
CA ALA A 363 -8.38 2.74 14.34
C ALA A 363 -7.66 3.95 13.77
N TRP A 364 -6.82 3.69 12.77
CA TRP A 364 -6.24 4.72 11.93
C TRP A 364 -6.40 4.35 10.47
N VAL A 365 -6.59 5.36 9.61
CA VAL A 365 -6.74 5.16 8.16
C VAL A 365 -6.06 6.30 7.40
N LYS A 366 -5.34 5.94 6.34
CA LYS A 366 -4.75 6.84 5.35
C LYS A 366 -5.55 6.76 4.06
N TYR A 367 -5.89 7.90 3.48
CA TYR A 367 -6.62 7.97 2.22
C TYR A 367 -6.30 9.24 1.46
N TYR A 368 -6.54 9.21 0.15
CA TYR A 368 -6.52 10.38 -0.72
C TYR A 368 -7.95 10.71 -1.13
N PHE A 369 -8.32 11.98 -1.16
CA PHE A 369 -9.59 12.39 -1.76
C PHE A 369 -9.46 13.74 -2.45
N GLU A 370 -10.28 13.93 -3.48
CA GLU A 370 -10.38 15.19 -4.19
C GLU A 370 -11.71 15.86 -3.88
N GLN A 371 -11.66 17.18 -3.68
CA GLN A 371 -12.85 18.01 -3.54
C GLN A 371 -12.79 19.13 -4.58
N GLU A 372 -13.89 19.34 -5.29
CA GLU A 372 -14.07 20.51 -6.13
C GLU A 372 -14.84 21.60 -5.38
N THR A 373 -14.38 22.84 -5.43
CA THR A 373 -15.11 23.98 -4.89
C THR A 373 -14.88 25.20 -5.79
N SER A 374 -15.98 25.76 -6.33
CA SER A 374 -15.94 26.91 -7.24
C SER A 374 -15.00 26.70 -8.45
N GLY A 375 -14.96 25.49 -9.02
CA GLY A 375 -14.11 25.12 -10.15
C GLY A 375 -12.64 24.83 -9.79
N VAL A 376 -12.25 24.96 -8.53
CA VAL A 376 -10.90 24.61 -8.04
C VAL A 376 -10.94 23.18 -7.50
N LYS A 377 -10.08 22.31 -8.04
CA LYS A 377 -9.88 20.94 -7.53
C LYS A 377 -8.76 20.91 -6.49
N ILE A 378 -9.12 20.54 -5.27
CA ILE A 378 -8.21 20.42 -4.13
C ILE A 378 -8.02 18.93 -3.86
N GLY A 379 -6.77 18.47 -3.91
CA GLY A 379 -6.38 17.13 -3.50
C GLY A 379 -5.97 17.12 -2.03
N MET A 380 -6.33 16.06 -1.31
CA MET A 380 -6.03 15.91 0.11
C MET A 380 -5.56 14.50 0.42
N TYR A 381 -4.33 14.37 0.91
CA TYR A 381 -3.88 13.15 1.58
C TYR A 381 -4.11 13.29 3.07
N SER A 382 -4.80 12.31 3.67
CA SER A 382 -5.27 12.36 5.05
C SER A 382 -4.86 11.14 5.84
N LEU A 383 -4.50 11.35 7.11
CA LEU A 383 -4.39 10.35 8.17
C LEU A 383 -5.49 10.65 9.20
N GLN A 384 -6.36 9.68 9.48
CA GLN A 384 -7.46 9.84 10.41
C GLN A 384 -7.38 8.80 11.52
N TYR A 385 -7.43 9.25 12.77
CA TYR A 385 -7.63 8.41 13.94
C TYR A 385 -9.11 8.39 14.30
N ILE A 386 -9.64 7.23 14.67
CA ILE A 386 -11.06 7.02 15.00
C ILE A 386 -11.15 6.31 16.35
N LEU A 387 -12.02 6.83 17.21
CA LEU A 387 -12.34 6.27 18.52
C LEU A 387 -13.85 6.37 18.74
N PHE A 388 -14.47 5.30 19.23
CA PHE A 388 -15.83 5.33 19.77
C PHE A 388 -15.75 5.39 21.29
N TYR A 389 -16.40 6.37 21.90
CA TYR A 389 -16.38 6.54 23.35
C TYR A 389 -17.66 7.23 23.83
N LYS A 390 -18.30 6.68 24.88
CA LYS A 390 -19.56 7.19 25.47
C LYS A 390 -20.64 7.45 24.40
N GLY A 391 -20.82 6.51 23.47
CA GLY A 391 -21.84 6.60 22.42
C GLY A 391 -21.60 7.68 21.35
N SER A 392 -20.38 8.23 21.26
CA SER A 392 -19.98 9.21 20.26
C SER A 392 -18.73 8.76 19.51
N MET A 393 -18.63 9.12 18.23
CA MET A 393 -17.43 8.98 17.43
C MET A 393 -16.56 10.23 17.58
N PHE A 394 -15.32 10.04 18.02
CA PHE A 394 -14.26 11.01 17.91
C PHE A 394 -13.37 10.65 16.72
N ALA A 395 -13.12 11.63 15.86
CA ALA A 395 -12.12 11.51 14.81
C ALA A 395 -11.13 12.68 14.82
N LEU A 396 -9.84 12.35 14.82
CA LEU A 396 -8.76 13.31 14.57
C LEU A 396 -8.27 13.09 13.14
N GLN A 397 -8.65 13.99 12.24
CA GLN A 397 -8.25 13.96 10.83
C GLN A 397 -7.12 14.96 10.59
N CYS A 398 -5.94 14.48 10.20
CA CYS A 398 -4.79 15.28 9.80
C CYS A 398 -4.55 15.14 8.31
N SER A 399 -4.37 16.25 7.59
CA SER A 399 -4.29 16.25 6.13
C SER A 399 -3.23 17.21 5.60
N ILE A 400 -2.73 16.87 4.42
CA ILE A 400 -2.02 17.76 3.52
C ILE A 400 -2.94 18.06 2.35
N ALA A 401 -3.33 19.33 2.21
CA ALA A 401 -4.20 19.81 1.14
C ALA A 401 -3.42 20.70 0.16
N GLY A 402 -3.79 20.67 -1.12
CA GLY A 402 -3.28 21.59 -2.14
C GLY A 402 -3.92 21.33 -3.50
N SER A 403 -3.27 21.76 -4.59
CA SER A 403 -3.82 21.55 -5.95
C SER A 403 -3.90 20.06 -6.29
N ALA A 404 -5.06 19.59 -6.76
CA ALA A 404 -5.22 18.20 -7.20
C ALA A 404 -4.27 17.82 -8.35
N SER A 405 -3.86 18.80 -9.17
CA SER A 405 -2.87 18.60 -10.24
C SER A 405 -1.45 18.28 -9.75
N GLU A 406 -1.15 18.53 -8.47
CA GLU A 406 0.16 18.33 -7.86
C GLU A 406 0.18 17.08 -6.96
N LYS A 407 -0.58 16.02 -7.32
CA LYS A 407 -0.79 14.80 -6.52
C LYS A 407 0.51 14.19 -5.95
N LEU A 408 1.54 14.01 -6.77
CA LEU A 408 2.84 13.45 -6.33
C LEU A 408 3.55 14.33 -5.28
N ILE A 409 3.43 15.66 -5.40
CA ILE A 409 4.00 16.60 -4.43
C ILE A 409 3.22 16.51 -3.11
N LEU A 410 1.89 16.41 -3.18
CA LEU A 410 1.05 16.25 -2.00
C LEU A 410 1.33 14.92 -1.27
N GLU A 411 1.55 13.84 -2.01
CA GLU A 411 1.86 12.52 -1.44
C GLU A 411 3.19 12.50 -0.68
N ASP A 412 4.23 13.11 -1.24
CA ASP A 412 5.52 13.22 -0.56
C ASP A 412 5.42 14.16 0.66
N ALA A 413 4.76 15.31 0.52
CA ALA A 413 4.54 16.22 1.63
C ALA A 413 3.76 15.52 2.76
N PHE A 414 2.72 14.75 2.41
CA PHE A 414 1.98 13.92 3.36
C PHE A 414 2.89 12.93 4.07
N SER A 415 3.69 12.18 3.33
CA SER A 415 4.67 11.25 3.87
C SER A 415 5.61 11.95 4.85
N SER A 416 6.12 13.14 4.51
CA SER A 416 6.97 13.93 5.39
C SER A 416 6.26 14.43 6.65
N TYR A 417 4.97 14.71 6.61
CA TYR A 417 4.16 15.18 7.75
C TYR A 417 3.60 14.05 8.62
N LEU A 418 3.62 12.78 8.17
CA LEU A 418 3.15 11.65 8.98
C LEU A 418 3.72 11.61 10.40
N PRO A 419 5.01 11.89 10.67
CA PRO A 419 5.54 11.96 12.04
C PRO A 419 4.90 13.06 12.89
N VAL A 420 4.59 14.22 12.29
CA VAL A 420 3.88 15.31 12.98
C VAL A 420 2.47 14.86 13.32
N PHE A 421 1.76 14.25 12.36
CA PHE A 421 0.40 13.77 12.57
C PHE A 421 0.32 12.64 13.59
N GLN A 422 1.30 11.73 13.60
CA GLN A 422 1.42 10.69 14.62
C GLN A 422 1.73 11.27 16.00
N ASN A 423 2.56 12.32 16.10
CA ASN A 423 2.79 13.02 17.37
C ASN A 423 1.55 13.72 17.91
N ILE A 424 0.66 14.21 17.04
CA ILE A 424 -0.63 14.77 17.44
C ILE A 424 -1.58 13.63 17.89
N GLY A 425 -1.72 12.58 17.09
CA GLY A 425 -2.57 11.42 17.42
C GLY A 425 -2.17 10.70 18.71
N SER A 426 -0.87 10.48 18.92
CA SER A 426 -0.34 9.86 20.15
C SER A 426 -0.51 10.73 21.40
N SER A 427 -0.92 11.99 21.25
CA SER A 427 -1.17 12.90 22.37
C SER A 427 -2.64 12.98 22.79
N ILE A 428 -3.53 12.23 22.13
CA ILE A 428 -4.93 12.14 22.51
C ILE A 428 -5.02 11.58 23.94
N TYR A 429 -5.71 12.31 24.80
CA TYR A 429 -5.91 11.97 26.22
C TYR A 429 -7.38 12.19 26.59
N ILE A 430 -7.97 11.26 27.35
CA ILE A 430 -9.37 11.29 27.78
C ILE A 430 -9.40 11.52 29.30
N PRO A 431 -9.47 12.77 29.80
CA PRO A 431 -9.41 13.03 31.23
C PRO A 431 -10.49 12.30 32.03
N ASP A 432 -11.70 12.23 31.50
CA ASP A 432 -12.85 11.62 32.18
C ASP A 432 -12.68 10.11 32.40
N LYS A 433 -11.79 9.45 31.67
CA LYS A 433 -11.47 8.02 31.87
C LYS A 433 -10.80 7.77 33.21
N TRP A 434 -10.01 8.73 33.68
CA TRP A 434 -9.17 8.59 34.88
C TRP A 434 -9.80 9.22 36.12
N ASN A 435 -10.83 10.05 35.93
CA ASN A 435 -11.65 10.55 37.03
C ASN A 435 -12.65 9.46 37.42
N LYS A 436 -12.36 8.84 38.56
CA LYS A 436 -13.05 7.69 39.13
C LYS A 436 -14.42 8.08 39.70
N GLU A 437 -15.35 8.52 38.85
CA GLU A 437 -16.73 8.79 39.24
C GLU A 437 -17.68 8.67 38.04
N MET A 438 -17.89 7.43 37.59
CA MET A 438 -19.19 6.99 37.11
C MET A 438 -19.18 5.47 37.08
N SER A 439 -19.89 4.87 38.04
CA SER A 439 -20.10 3.43 38.02
C SER A 439 -21.05 3.11 36.86
N ASN A 440 -20.78 2.06 36.07
CA ASN A 440 -21.69 1.55 35.03
C ASN A 440 -23.11 1.21 35.56
N THR A 441 -23.31 1.26 36.87
CA THR A 441 -24.58 1.08 37.57
C THR A 441 -25.56 2.25 37.39
N ASP A 442 -25.09 3.48 37.19
CA ASP A 442 -25.95 4.67 37.24
C ASP A 442 -26.77 4.86 35.94
N VAL A 443 -26.16 4.60 34.79
CA VAL A 443 -26.82 4.71 33.47
C VAL A 443 -27.89 3.62 33.30
N ALA A 444 -27.58 2.38 33.68
CA ALA A 444 -28.55 1.29 33.62
C ALA A 444 -29.73 1.52 34.58
N SER A 445 -29.49 2.08 35.77
CA SER A 445 -30.56 2.36 36.73
C SER A 445 -31.50 3.50 36.29
N SER A 446 -30.96 4.53 35.63
CA SER A 446 -31.74 5.65 35.08
C SER A 446 -32.68 5.19 33.97
N VAL A 447 -32.17 4.40 33.02
CA VAL A 447 -32.97 3.87 31.91
C VAL A 447 -34.08 2.92 32.41
N MET A 448 -33.79 2.12 33.45
CA MET A 448 -34.77 1.18 34.02
C MET A 448 -35.87 1.90 34.82
N LYS A 449 -35.55 3.00 35.52
CA LYS A 449 -36.54 3.85 36.20
C LYS A 449 -37.49 4.53 35.21
N ASP A 450 -36.97 5.06 34.11
CA ASP A 450 -37.79 5.74 33.08
C ASP A 450 -38.71 4.76 32.33
N THR A 451 -38.31 3.49 32.20
CA THR A 451 -39.06 2.48 31.45
C THR A 451 -40.09 1.71 32.30
N TYR A 452 -39.78 1.43 33.57
CA TYR A 452 -40.57 0.49 34.41
C TYR A 452 -41.05 1.09 35.76
N GLY A 453 -40.83 2.39 35.99
CA GLY A 453 -41.29 3.13 37.17
C GLY A 453 -40.42 2.94 38.42
N GLU A 454 -40.75 3.66 39.51
CA GLU A 454 -39.94 3.68 40.74
C GLU A 454 -39.75 2.30 41.40
N ASN A 455 -40.74 1.42 41.25
CA ASN A 455 -40.73 0.06 41.80
C ASN A 455 -40.37 -1.00 40.75
N TRP A 456 -39.60 -0.64 39.72
CA TRP A 456 -39.25 -1.52 38.59
C TRP A 456 -38.76 -2.92 39.01
N LEU A 457 -37.97 -3.02 40.10
CA LEU A 457 -37.44 -4.29 40.60
C LEU A 457 -38.58 -5.23 41.05
N LEU A 458 -39.58 -4.70 41.77
CA LEU A 458 -40.74 -5.45 42.24
C LEU A 458 -41.63 -5.87 41.07
N THR A 459 -41.81 -5.00 40.07
CA THR A 459 -42.56 -5.30 38.84
C THR A 459 -41.88 -6.40 38.01
N LEU A 460 -40.55 -6.38 37.92
CA LEU A 460 -39.79 -7.45 37.26
C LEU A 460 -39.83 -8.76 38.04
N LEU A 461 -39.77 -8.71 39.38
CA LEU A 461 -39.88 -9.91 40.21
C LEU A 461 -41.26 -10.57 40.11
N PHE A 462 -42.34 -9.80 40.16
CA PHE A 462 -43.70 -10.34 40.00
C PHE A 462 -43.95 -10.88 38.60
N SER A 463 -43.53 -10.16 37.56
CA SER A 463 -43.64 -10.65 36.18
C SER A 463 -42.78 -11.90 35.95
N ALA A 464 -41.59 -11.99 36.54
CA ALA A 464 -40.76 -13.19 36.50
C ALA A 464 -41.45 -14.38 37.20
N ILE A 465 -41.97 -14.20 38.41
CA ILE A 465 -42.65 -15.29 39.14
C ILE A 465 -43.88 -15.79 38.36
N LEU A 466 -44.70 -14.88 37.82
CA LEU A 466 -45.90 -15.24 37.05
C LEU A 466 -45.54 -15.94 35.73
N THR A 467 -44.56 -15.41 34.99
CA THR A 467 -44.15 -15.93 33.67
C THR A 467 -43.46 -17.29 33.79
N TRP A 468 -42.61 -17.47 34.81
CA TRP A 468 -41.87 -18.72 35.00
C TRP A 468 -42.72 -19.79 35.69
N GLY A 469 -43.57 -19.42 36.65
CA GLY A 469 -44.44 -20.36 37.35
C GLY A 469 -45.47 -21.01 36.42
N ILE A 470 -46.17 -20.20 35.61
CA ILE A 470 -47.16 -20.70 34.66
C ILE A 470 -46.47 -21.35 33.46
N GLY A 471 -45.41 -20.73 32.93
CA GLY A 471 -44.74 -21.17 31.72
C GLY A 471 -43.99 -22.50 31.85
N LEU A 472 -43.45 -22.83 33.02
CA LEU A 472 -42.69 -24.06 33.24
C LEU A 472 -43.49 -25.22 33.84
N ALA A 473 -44.72 -25.00 34.31
CA ALA A 473 -45.54 -26.09 34.85
C ALA A 473 -45.83 -27.22 33.82
N PRO A 474 -46.25 -26.92 32.57
CA PRO A 474 -46.48 -27.97 31.56
C PRO A 474 -45.26 -28.82 31.19
N PRO A 475 -44.07 -28.27 30.88
CA PRO A 475 -42.90 -29.08 30.52
C PRO A 475 -42.39 -29.93 31.70
N PHE A 476 -42.55 -29.48 32.94
CA PHE A 476 -42.28 -30.31 34.13
C PHE A 476 -43.23 -31.50 34.22
N LEU A 477 -44.53 -31.30 34.02
CA LEU A 477 -45.52 -32.38 34.02
C LEU A 477 -45.28 -33.38 32.88
N ILE A 478 -45.02 -32.88 31.67
CA ILE A 478 -44.71 -33.72 30.51
C ILE A 478 -43.46 -34.57 30.79
N ARG A 479 -42.39 -33.96 31.34
CA ARG A 479 -41.13 -34.64 31.59
C ARG A 479 -41.21 -35.71 32.68
N PHE A 480 -41.85 -35.40 33.80
CA PHE A 480 -41.73 -36.20 35.03
C PHE A 480 -43.00 -36.98 35.39
N ALA A 481 -44.18 -36.53 34.96
CA ALA A 481 -45.44 -37.23 35.24
C ALA A 481 -45.90 -38.11 34.06
N ILE A 482 -45.79 -37.61 32.82
CA ILE A 482 -46.34 -38.28 31.63
C ILE A 482 -45.30 -39.19 30.96
N ILE A 483 -44.21 -38.61 30.44
CA ILE A 483 -43.25 -39.34 29.59
C ILE A 483 -42.26 -40.13 30.44
N LYS A 484 -41.88 -39.60 31.62
CA LYS A 484 -40.97 -40.23 32.60
C LYS A 484 -39.54 -40.54 32.10
N HIS A 485 -39.24 -40.36 30.80
CA HIS A 485 -37.90 -40.50 30.19
C HIS A 485 -37.55 -39.25 29.36
N PRO A 486 -36.24 -38.92 29.17
CA PRO A 486 -35.84 -37.71 28.47
C PRO A 486 -36.23 -37.78 26.99
N LEU A 487 -36.69 -36.67 26.44
CA LEU A 487 -37.00 -36.56 25.03
C LEU A 487 -35.72 -36.34 24.21
N SER A 488 -35.68 -36.94 23.02
CA SER A 488 -34.67 -36.62 22.00
C SER A 488 -34.94 -35.25 21.37
N LYS A 489 -33.98 -34.72 20.62
CA LYS A 489 -34.03 -33.33 20.10
C LYS A 489 -35.31 -33.01 19.30
N PRO A 490 -35.78 -33.84 18.33
CA PRO A 490 -36.95 -33.49 17.53
C PRO A 490 -38.27 -33.38 18.32
N PRO A 491 -38.69 -34.38 19.13
CA PRO A 491 -39.93 -34.28 19.90
C PRO A 491 -39.86 -33.23 21.00
N ALA A 492 -38.68 -32.99 21.59
CA ALA A 492 -38.50 -31.89 22.55
C ALA A 492 -38.72 -30.52 21.88
N LEU A 493 -38.20 -30.31 20.67
CA LEU A 493 -38.35 -29.05 19.94
C LEU A 493 -39.83 -28.79 19.57
N ILE A 494 -40.52 -29.81 19.06
CA ILE A 494 -41.95 -29.73 18.71
C ILE A 494 -42.78 -29.37 19.95
N THR A 495 -42.52 -30.04 21.08
CA THR A 495 -43.22 -29.78 22.34
C THR A 495 -42.98 -28.35 22.83
N VAL A 496 -41.74 -27.85 22.73
CA VAL A 496 -41.38 -26.48 23.14
C VAL A 496 -42.04 -25.43 22.26
N ILE A 497 -42.07 -25.63 20.94
CA ILE A 497 -42.74 -24.72 20.01
C ILE A 497 -44.23 -24.65 20.33
N PHE A 498 -44.88 -25.79 20.56
CA PHE A 498 -46.29 -25.85 20.93
C PHE A 498 -46.58 -25.10 22.24
N LEU A 499 -45.78 -25.36 23.27
CA LEU A 499 -45.91 -24.68 24.57
C LEU A 499 -45.61 -23.18 24.48
N TRP A 500 -44.68 -22.77 23.63
CA TRP A 500 -44.36 -21.37 23.42
C TRP A 500 -45.51 -20.62 22.74
N VAL A 501 -46.11 -21.19 21.69
CA VAL A 501 -47.31 -20.63 21.04
C VAL A 501 -48.48 -20.58 22.02
N PHE A 502 -48.69 -21.63 22.81
CA PHE A 502 -49.74 -21.65 23.83
C PHE A 502 -49.55 -20.53 24.86
N ASN A 503 -48.34 -20.37 25.41
CA ASN A 503 -48.05 -19.30 26.36
C ASN A 503 -48.20 -17.91 25.72
N PHE A 504 -47.74 -17.73 24.48
CA PHE A 504 -47.90 -16.49 23.74
C PHE A 504 -49.38 -16.10 23.65
N VAL A 505 -50.24 -17.01 23.17
CA VAL A 505 -51.70 -16.78 23.09
C VAL A 505 -52.29 -16.51 24.47
N PHE A 506 -51.92 -17.29 25.49
CA PHE A 506 -52.43 -17.14 26.86
C PHE A 506 -52.10 -15.76 27.47
N PHE A 507 -50.85 -15.29 27.35
CA PHE A 507 -50.44 -14.01 27.91
C PHE A 507 -50.95 -12.81 27.10
N THR A 508 -51.13 -12.95 25.78
CA THR A 508 -51.82 -11.90 25.00
C THR A 508 -53.30 -11.76 25.41
N ALA A 509 -54.00 -12.87 25.68
CA ALA A 509 -55.39 -12.84 26.15
C ALA A 509 -55.57 -12.21 27.54
N LEU A 510 -54.53 -12.24 28.38
CA LEU A 510 -54.50 -11.61 29.71
C LEU A 510 -54.09 -10.11 29.68
N GLY A 511 -53.97 -9.51 28.50
CA GLY A 511 -53.71 -8.07 28.35
C GLY A 511 -52.23 -7.67 28.36
N SER A 512 -51.31 -8.56 27.98
CA SER A 512 -49.88 -8.23 27.89
C SER A 512 -49.56 -7.33 26.68
N GLU A 513 -48.94 -6.16 26.90
CA GLU A 513 -48.54 -5.20 25.85
C GLU A 513 -47.05 -5.32 25.42
N SER A 514 -46.33 -6.36 25.84
CA SER A 514 -44.89 -6.52 25.53
C SER A 514 -44.66 -6.80 24.04
N LYS A 515 -43.98 -5.93 23.32
CA LYS A 515 -43.66 -6.13 21.88
C LYS A 515 -42.62 -7.21 21.60
N THR A 516 -41.82 -7.60 22.59
CA THR A 516 -40.66 -8.50 22.38
C THR A 516 -40.81 -9.88 23.04
N HIS A 517 -41.72 -10.05 24.02
CA HIS A 517 -41.96 -11.30 24.75
C HIS A 517 -40.68 -12.10 25.11
N ALA A 518 -39.57 -11.42 25.41
CA ALA A 518 -38.27 -12.07 25.64
C ALA A 518 -38.29 -13.10 26.79
N GLY A 519 -39.15 -12.86 27.80
CA GLY A 519 -39.40 -13.82 28.87
C GLY A 519 -39.99 -15.15 28.38
N LEU A 520 -40.83 -15.15 27.34
CA LEU A 520 -41.38 -16.37 26.75
C LEU A 520 -40.33 -17.17 26.00
N LEU A 521 -39.35 -16.51 25.38
CA LEU A 521 -38.21 -17.18 24.76
C LEU A 521 -37.31 -17.86 25.81
N LEU A 522 -37.08 -17.22 26.96
CA LEU A 522 -36.35 -17.83 28.06
C LEU A 522 -37.11 -19.02 28.67
N VAL A 523 -38.43 -18.93 28.80
CA VAL A 523 -39.29 -20.05 29.21
C VAL A 523 -39.22 -21.18 28.20
N ALA A 524 -39.24 -20.91 26.89
CA ALA A 524 -39.08 -21.94 25.86
C ALA A 524 -37.71 -22.62 25.92
N TRP A 525 -36.64 -21.85 26.14
CA TRP A 525 -35.30 -22.39 26.31
C TRP A 525 -35.18 -23.27 27.56
N ALA A 526 -35.72 -22.81 28.69
CA ALA A 526 -35.76 -23.59 29.94
C ALA A 526 -36.63 -24.85 29.79
N SER A 527 -37.77 -24.76 29.10
CA SER A 527 -38.64 -25.90 28.77
C SER A 527 -37.89 -26.96 27.98
N TYR A 528 -37.11 -26.55 26.97
CA TYR A 528 -36.26 -27.45 26.18
C TYR A 528 -35.19 -28.12 27.04
N ALA A 529 -34.55 -27.35 27.94
CA ALA A 529 -33.55 -27.88 28.86
C ALA A 529 -34.13 -28.91 29.84
N ILE A 530 -35.32 -28.66 30.40
CA ILE A 530 -36.04 -29.58 31.30
C ILE A 530 -36.39 -30.88 30.57
N LEU A 531 -36.96 -30.78 29.36
CA LEU A 531 -37.34 -31.95 28.57
C LEU A 531 -36.15 -32.82 28.17
N ARG A 532 -34.97 -32.21 27.95
CA ARG A 532 -33.72 -32.91 27.59
C ARG A 532 -32.80 -33.27 28.75
N LYS A 533 -33.06 -32.84 29.98
CA LYS A 533 -32.14 -33.10 31.10
C LYS A 533 -31.97 -34.61 31.29
N GLY A 534 -30.75 -35.12 31.11
CA GLY A 534 -30.42 -36.56 31.13
C GLY A 534 -30.45 -37.28 29.77
N SER A 535 -30.79 -36.61 28.67
CA SER A 535 -30.81 -37.18 27.31
C SER A 535 -29.46 -37.77 26.89
N ALA A 536 -28.34 -37.11 27.21
CA ALA A 536 -27.01 -37.59 26.84
C ALA A 536 -26.65 -38.98 27.39
N LYS A 537 -27.10 -39.33 28.61
CA LYS A 537 -26.88 -40.67 29.19
C LYS A 537 -27.77 -41.73 28.51
N TYR A 538 -29.03 -41.39 28.28
CA TYR A 538 -29.99 -42.27 27.61
C TYR A 538 -29.66 -42.51 26.13
N GLU A 539 -29.24 -41.44 25.43
CA GLU A 539 -28.76 -41.50 24.05
C GLU A 539 -27.44 -42.29 23.98
N ALA A 540 -26.50 -42.12 24.91
CA ALA A 540 -25.27 -42.90 24.95
C ALA A 540 -25.52 -44.41 25.19
N GLU A 541 -26.53 -44.77 25.97
CA GLU A 541 -26.89 -46.18 26.24
C GLU A 541 -27.56 -46.84 25.03
N GLN A 542 -28.43 -46.12 24.29
CA GLN A 542 -28.95 -46.58 23.00
C GLN A 542 -27.90 -46.59 21.88
N THR A 543 -26.95 -45.65 21.91
CA THR A 543 -25.91 -45.53 20.89
C THR A 543 -24.88 -46.66 21.04
N ARG A 544 -24.51 -47.06 22.27
CA ARG A 544 -23.65 -48.25 22.51
C ARG A 544 -24.27 -49.52 21.92
N HIS A 545 -25.58 -49.69 22.10
CA HIS A 545 -26.29 -50.87 21.58
C HIS A 545 -26.36 -50.88 20.04
N ARG A 546 -26.42 -49.70 19.39
CA ARG A 546 -26.34 -49.55 17.93
C ARG A 546 -24.90 -49.60 17.39
N GLU A 547 -23.92 -49.13 18.15
CA GLU A 547 -22.50 -49.14 17.79
C GLU A 547 -21.96 -50.57 17.78
N GLU A 548 -22.38 -51.46 18.68
CA GLU A 548 -22.01 -52.88 18.64
C GLU A 548 -22.53 -53.62 17.39
N GLU A 549 -23.72 -53.26 16.89
CA GLU A 549 -24.25 -53.79 15.63
C GLU A 549 -23.56 -53.17 14.41
N ASN A 550 -23.29 -51.86 14.43
CA ASN A 550 -22.62 -51.15 13.34
C ASN A 550 -21.13 -51.50 13.23
N LEU A 551 -20.42 -51.77 14.33
CA LEU A 551 -19.01 -52.18 14.30
C LEU A 551 -18.80 -53.48 13.52
N LYS A 552 -19.75 -54.42 13.64
CA LYS A 552 -19.73 -55.68 12.88
C LYS A 552 -20.00 -55.48 11.38
N ALA A 553 -20.76 -54.45 11.00
CA ALA A 553 -21.01 -54.09 9.61
C ALA A 553 -19.91 -53.21 8.99
N GLU A 554 -19.31 -52.31 9.80
CA GLU A 554 -18.27 -51.36 9.39
C GLU A 554 -16.93 -52.08 9.13
N GLU A 555 -16.60 -53.12 9.89
CA GLU A 555 -15.38 -53.91 9.70
C GLU A 555 -15.37 -54.64 8.34
N HIS A 556 -16.54 -55.05 7.85
CA HIS A 556 -16.72 -55.63 6.52
C HIS A 556 -16.60 -54.57 5.42
N ARG A 557 -17.12 -53.35 5.63
CA ARG A 557 -17.00 -52.23 4.69
C ARG A 557 -15.59 -51.63 4.63
N ARG A 558 -14.83 -51.62 5.75
CA ARG A 558 -13.49 -51.02 5.83
C ARG A 558 -12.46 -51.73 4.95
N LYS A 559 -12.55 -53.06 4.84
CA LYS A 559 -11.71 -53.88 3.95
C LYS A 559 -11.97 -53.60 2.46
N GLU A 560 -13.16 -53.12 2.11
CA GLU A 560 -13.55 -52.80 0.74
C GLU A 560 -13.23 -51.34 0.36
N GLU A 561 -13.32 -50.42 1.32
CA GLU A 561 -12.95 -49.00 1.15
C GLU A 561 -11.45 -48.74 1.08
N GLU A 562 -10.61 -49.48 1.82
CA GLU A 562 -9.15 -49.35 1.76
C GLU A 562 -8.62 -49.64 0.34
N ARG A 563 -9.28 -50.55 -0.41
CA ARG A 563 -8.94 -50.87 -1.81
C ARG A 563 -9.31 -49.72 -2.76
N ARG A 564 -10.40 -49.00 -2.51
CA ARG A 564 -10.83 -47.82 -3.30
C ARG A 564 -10.01 -46.56 -3.01
N ARG A 565 -9.60 -46.34 -1.75
CA ARG A 565 -8.84 -45.13 -1.36
C ARG A 565 -7.44 -45.10 -1.98
N ALA A 566 -6.79 -46.25 -2.14
CA ALA A 566 -5.50 -46.35 -2.82
C ALA A 566 -5.55 -45.91 -4.30
N GLU A 567 -6.67 -46.16 -4.99
CA GLU A 567 -6.87 -45.74 -6.39
C GLU A 567 -7.24 -44.24 -6.50
N GLU A 568 -7.98 -43.70 -5.53
CA GLU A 568 -8.47 -42.32 -5.52
C GLU A 568 -7.37 -41.31 -5.12
N GLU A 569 -6.43 -41.71 -4.27
CA GLU A 569 -5.31 -40.88 -3.83
C GLU A 569 -4.30 -40.60 -4.96
N SER A 570 -4.14 -41.56 -5.89
CA SER A 570 -3.35 -41.40 -7.12
C SER A 570 -3.95 -40.35 -8.08
N ARG A 571 -5.29 -40.28 -8.17
CA ARG A 571 -6.01 -39.26 -8.95
C ARG A 571 -5.89 -37.87 -8.32
N ARG A 572 -6.12 -37.74 -7.01
CA ARG A 572 -6.09 -36.45 -6.29
C ARG A 572 -4.73 -35.76 -6.26
N LYS A 573 -3.63 -36.52 -6.43
CA LYS A 573 -2.29 -35.94 -6.54
C LYS A 573 -2.07 -35.22 -7.87
N LYS A 574 -2.72 -35.70 -8.93
CA LYS A 574 -2.69 -35.13 -10.29
C LYS A 574 -3.54 -33.86 -10.42
N ASP A 575 -4.66 -33.81 -9.71
CA ASP A 575 -5.59 -32.67 -9.76
C ASP A 575 -5.05 -31.44 -9.00
N ARG A 576 -4.35 -31.65 -7.87
CA ARG A 576 -3.73 -30.56 -7.08
C ARG A 576 -2.61 -29.82 -7.81
N GLU A 577 -1.86 -30.52 -8.66
CA GLU A 577 -0.81 -29.88 -9.50
C GLU A 577 -1.42 -28.97 -10.58
N ASN A 578 -2.62 -29.28 -11.08
CA ASN A 578 -3.32 -28.45 -12.06
C ASN A 578 -3.98 -27.21 -11.40
N GLU A 579 -4.54 -27.35 -10.20
CA GLU A 579 -5.15 -26.22 -9.46
C GLU A 579 -4.11 -25.16 -9.03
N GLN A 580 -2.91 -25.58 -8.63
CA GLN A 580 -1.81 -24.65 -8.33
C GLN A 580 -1.35 -23.87 -9.56
N LYS A 581 -1.38 -24.49 -10.75
CA LYS A 581 -1.07 -23.83 -12.03
C LYS A 581 -2.12 -22.79 -12.42
N GLU A 582 -3.40 -23.03 -12.12
CA GLU A 582 -4.47 -22.08 -12.42
C GLU A 582 -4.55 -20.89 -11.47
N LYS A 583 -4.21 -21.08 -10.19
CA LYS A 583 -4.20 -19.99 -9.20
C LYS A 583 -3.07 -18.99 -9.48
N TYR A 584 -1.89 -19.48 -9.85
CA TYR A 584 -0.74 -18.66 -10.27
C TYR A 584 -1.06 -17.78 -11.50
N ASN A 585 -1.88 -18.27 -12.43
CA ASN A 585 -2.27 -17.52 -13.63
C ASN A 585 -3.36 -16.45 -13.37
N ARG A 586 -4.17 -16.60 -12.32
CA ARG A 586 -5.21 -15.62 -11.94
C ARG A 586 -4.65 -14.42 -11.18
N GLU A 587 -3.68 -14.63 -10.29
CA GLU A 587 -3.05 -13.55 -9.51
C GLU A 587 -2.18 -12.61 -10.36
N ARG A 588 -1.66 -13.07 -11.51
CA ARG A 588 -0.95 -12.19 -12.46
C ARG A 588 -1.85 -11.18 -13.20
N LYS A 589 -3.16 -11.35 -13.20
CA LYS A 589 -4.06 -10.60 -14.11
C LYS A 589 -4.68 -9.32 -13.50
N SER A 590 -4.37 -8.94 -12.26
CA SER A 590 -5.05 -7.81 -11.58
C SER A 590 -4.17 -6.65 -11.11
N ILE A 591 -2.96 -6.45 -11.65
CA ILE A 591 -2.10 -5.28 -11.36
C ILE A 591 -1.96 -4.42 -12.63
N LYS A 592 -3.09 -3.99 -13.20
CA LYS A 592 -3.10 -3.05 -14.33
C LYS A 592 -4.25 -2.08 -14.12
N ASP A 593 -3.95 -0.98 -13.44
CA ASP A 593 -4.90 0.10 -13.19
C ASP A 593 -4.93 1.09 -14.36
N GLU A 594 -5.73 2.15 -14.21
CA GLU A 594 -5.85 3.16 -15.26
C GLU A 594 -4.54 3.90 -15.52
N GLU A 595 -3.78 4.23 -14.48
CA GLU A 595 -2.51 4.94 -14.58
C GLU A 595 -1.48 4.12 -15.37
N TYR A 596 -1.44 2.80 -15.14
CA TYR A 596 -0.68 1.86 -15.96
C TYR A 596 -1.05 1.97 -17.45
N TYR A 597 -2.33 1.93 -17.81
CA TYR A 597 -2.75 2.02 -19.21
C TYR A 597 -2.52 3.41 -19.81
N GLN A 598 -2.66 4.49 -19.02
CA GLN A 598 -2.31 5.85 -19.44
C GLN A 598 -0.82 5.93 -19.81
N ASN A 599 0.04 5.34 -18.99
CA ASN A 599 1.48 5.27 -19.22
C ASN A 599 1.84 4.43 -20.46
N ILE A 600 1.16 3.31 -20.71
CA ILE A 600 1.36 2.49 -21.91
C ILE A 600 1.04 3.26 -23.19
N LEU A 601 -0.01 4.09 -23.19
CA LEU A 601 -0.36 4.92 -24.34
C LEU A 601 0.35 6.29 -24.38
N GLY A 602 1.17 6.61 -23.37
CA GLY A 602 1.83 7.91 -23.25
C GLY A 602 0.85 9.08 -23.16
N LEU A 603 -0.30 8.90 -22.51
CA LEU A 603 -1.32 9.94 -22.36
C LEU A 603 -0.94 10.88 -21.20
N GLY A 604 -1.08 12.19 -21.41
CA GLY A 604 -0.92 13.19 -20.34
C GLY A 604 -2.09 13.16 -19.34
N SER A 605 -2.03 13.92 -18.24
CA SER A 605 -3.05 13.85 -17.16
C SER A 605 -4.46 14.32 -17.56
N ASN A 606 -4.60 15.04 -18.68
CA ASN A 606 -5.87 15.43 -19.30
C ASN A 606 -5.84 15.03 -20.77
N PHE A 607 -6.41 13.88 -21.11
CA PHE A 607 -6.49 13.38 -22.49
C PHE A 607 -7.95 13.21 -22.94
N THR A 608 -8.18 13.38 -24.23
CA THR A 608 -9.46 13.18 -24.90
C THR A 608 -9.52 11.82 -25.60
N VAL A 609 -10.70 11.41 -26.06
CA VAL A 609 -10.88 10.18 -26.86
C VAL A 609 -10.07 10.27 -28.17
N GLU A 610 -10.00 11.45 -28.76
CA GLU A 610 -9.21 11.76 -29.94
C GLU A 610 -7.70 11.55 -29.68
N ASP A 611 -7.22 11.93 -28.49
CA ASP A 611 -5.83 11.69 -28.08
C ASP A 611 -5.53 10.20 -27.94
N ILE A 612 -6.46 9.42 -27.35
CA ILE A 612 -6.32 7.96 -27.25
C ILE A 612 -6.21 7.33 -28.64
N LYS A 613 -7.10 7.70 -29.57
CA LYS A 613 -7.07 7.19 -30.95
C LYS A 613 -5.83 7.65 -31.73
N ARG A 614 -5.34 8.86 -31.46
CA ARG A 614 -4.12 9.38 -32.07
C ARG A 614 -2.90 8.60 -31.58
N ARG A 615 -2.70 8.51 -30.26
CA ARG A 615 -1.58 7.80 -29.65
C ARG A 615 -1.58 6.31 -29.99
N TYR A 616 -2.74 5.66 -29.97
CA TYR A 616 -2.86 4.26 -30.40
C TYR A 616 -2.36 4.07 -31.84
N ARG A 617 -2.80 4.90 -32.79
CA ARG A 617 -2.34 4.81 -34.20
C ARG A 617 -0.84 5.06 -34.34
N GLU A 618 -0.29 6.01 -33.59
CA GLU A 618 1.16 6.29 -33.56
C GLU A 618 1.94 5.08 -33.03
N LEU A 619 1.49 4.49 -31.91
CA LEU A 619 2.11 3.32 -31.30
C LEU A 619 1.99 2.07 -32.19
N VAL A 620 0.83 1.83 -32.80
CA VAL A 620 0.66 0.75 -33.80
C VAL A 620 1.61 0.97 -34.97
N ALA A 621 1.73 2.20 -35.47
CA ALA A 621 2.62 2.49 -36.58
C ALA A 621 4.11 2.27 -36.24
N LYS A 622 4.47 2.20 -34.96
CA LYS A 622 5.84 2.02 -34.45
C LYS A 622 6.15 0.58 -34.05
N TYR A 623 5.22 -0.09 -33.37
CA TYR A 623 5.40 -1.42 -32.79
C TYR A 623 4.74 -2.54 -33.61
N HIS A 624 4.19 -2.24 -34.81
CA HIS A 624 3.64 -3.30 -35.65
C HIS A 624 4.74 -4.32 -36.04
N PRO A 625 4.52 -5.64 -35.84
CA PRO A 625 5.51 -6.67 -36.12
C PRO A 625 6.05 -6.61 -37.55
N ASP A 626 5.19 -6.31 -38.53
CA ASP A 626 5.58 -6.18 -39.94
C ASP A 626 6.52 -4.99 -40.20
N LYS A 627 6.42 -3.92 -39.41
CA LYS A 627 7.24 -2.72 -39.60
C LYS A 627 8.63 -2.86 -38.97
N VAL A 628 8.75 -3.62 -37.89
CA VAL A 628 10.05 -3.89 -37.24
C VAL A 628 10.71 -5.17 -37.74
N ASN A 629 10.09 -5.89 -38.67
CA ASN A 629 10.57 -7.19 -39.17
C ASN A 629 11.99 -7.13 -39.76
N HIS A 630 12.36 -5.98 -40.33
CA HIS A 630 13.69 -5.74 -40.90
C HIS A 630 14.79 -5.52 -39.84
N LEU A 631 14.42 -5.36 -38.57
CA LEU A 631 15.35 -5.07 -37.46
C LEU A 631 15.84 -6.35 -36.74
N GLY A 632 15.32 -7.52 -37.12
CA GLY A 632 15.73 -8.83 -36.61
C GLY A 632 14.71 -9.46 -35.65
N GLU A 633 14.81 -10.78 -35.49
CA GLU A 633 13.83 -11.62 -34.79
C GLU A 633 13.60 -11.20 -33.33
N LYS A 634 14.66 -10.75 -32.64
CA LYS A 634 14.59 -10.27 -31.24
C LYS A 634 13.79 -8.97 -31.08
N LEU A 635 13.88 -8.05 -32.04
CA LEU A 635 13.13 -6.80 -32.03
C LEU A 635 11.67 -7.03 -32.44
N LYS A 636 11.42 -8.01 -33.32
CA LYS A 636 10.08 -8.47 -33.67
C LYS A 636 9.33 -9.03 -32.45
N GLU A 637 9.92 -9.95 -31.70
CA GLU A 637 9.31 -10.50 -30.47
C GLU A 637 9.00 -9.41 -29.43
N THR A 638 9.89 -8.41 -29.31
CA THR A 638 9.69 -7.29 -28.39
C THR A 638 8.53 -6.41 -28.86
N ALA A 639 8.50 -6.04 -30.15
CA ALA A 639 7.41 -5.25 -30.72
C ALA A 639 6.07 -5.99 -30.65
N GLU A 640 6.03 -7.30 -30.88
CA GLU A 640 4.81 -8.12 -30.71
C GLU A 640 4.24 -8.04 -29.30
N ARG A 641 5.11 -8.02 -28.29
CA ARG A 641 4.72 -7.93 -26.88
C ARG A 641 4.31 -6.51 -26.48
N GLU A 642 5.04 -5.49 -26.90
CA GLU A 642 4.64 -4.09 -26.70
C GLU A 642 3.30 -3.81 -27.39
N MET A 643 3.13 -4.30 -28.62
CA MET A 643 1.88 -4.21 -29.37
C MET A 643 0.72 -4.88 -28.63
N LYS A 644 0.97 -5.98 -27.91
CA LYS A 644 -0.02 -6.62 -27.06
C LYS A 644 -0.44 -5.73 -25.88
N GLU A 645 0.52 -5.07 -25.22
CA GLU A 645 0.24 -4.14 -24.11
C GLU A 645 -0.49 -2.88 -24.61
N ILE A 646 -0.10 -2.34 -25.77
CA ILE A 646 -0.77 -1.23 -26.44
C ILE A 646 -2.21 -1.57 -26.81
N ASN A 647 -2.45 -2.75 -27.37
CA ASN A 647 -3.80 -3.24 -27.68
C ASN A 647 -4.64 -3.41 -26.42
N GLU A 648 -4.05 -3.94 -25.34
CA GLU A 648 -4.72 -4.11 -24.06
C GLU A 648 -5.11 -2.75 -23.44
N ALA A 649 -4.21 -1.76 -23.49
CA ALA A 649 -4.47 -0.40 -23.04
C ALA A 649 -5.55 0.31 -23.87
N TYR A 650 -5.51 0.15 -25.19
CA TYR A 650 -6.53 0.70 -26.08
C TYR A 650 -7.91 0.10 -25.81
N GLU A 651 -8.01 -1.23 -25.67
CA GLU A 651 -9.27 -1.90 -25.36
C GLU A 651 -9.80 -1.52 -23.97
N TYR A 652 -8.92 -1.32 -22.99
CA TYR A 652 -9.31 -0.79 -21.68
C TYR A 652 -9.99 0.60 -21.81
N PHE A 653 -9.36 1.55 -22.50
CA PHE A 653 -9.94 2.89 -22.67
C PHE A 653 -11.15 2.92 -23.58
N LYS A 654 -11.17 2.11 -24.63
CA LYS A 654 -12.32 1.91 -25.51
C LYS A 654 -13.53 1.45 -24.71
N LYS A 655 -13.34 0.48 -23.80
CA LYS A 655 -14.39 0.01 -22.90
C LYS A 655 -14.80 1.07 -21.88
N LYS A 656 -13.83 1.81 -21.31
CA LYS A 656 -14.09 2.84 -20.30
C LYS A 656 -14.86 4.05 -20.84
N TYR A 657 -14.48 4.55 -22.01
CA TYR A 657 -15.05 5.76 -22.63
C TYR A 657 -16.08 5.46 -23.74
N ASN A 658 -16.36 4.19 -23.99
CA ASN A 658 -17.39 3.69 -24.92
C ASN A 658 -17.35 4.34 -26.32
N PHE A 659 -16.17 4.39 -26.93
CA PHE A 659 -15.99 4.90 -28.28
C PHE A 659 -15.69 3.78 -29.28
N LYS A 660 -16.08 3.98 -30.54
CA LYS A 660 -15.85 3.02 -31.63
C LYS A 660 -14.46 3.13 -32.24
#